data_AF-A0A812W8Q5-F1
#
_entry.id   AF-A0A812W8Q5-F1
#
_cell.length_a   1.000
_cell.length_b   1.000
_cell.length_c   1.000
_cell.angle_alpha   90.00
_cell.angle_beta   90.00
_cell.angle_gamma   90.00
#
_symmetry.space_group_name_H-M   'P 1'
#
loop_
_entity.id
_entity.type
_entity.pdbx_description
1 polymer ?
#
loop_
_entity_poly.entity_id
_entity_poly.type
_entity_poly.pdbx_seq_one_letter_code
_entity_poly.pdbx_strand_id
1 'polypeptide(L)'
;SFTTLRYLIGVFLRNNKVQRQAAKKTTKIQANKLRVQDPILAWQTSCLWVHFSDDVKKRVTDKDFINLERLFLTGCLDRELQEKCRLMDGDLCLDNFRFLQVYTGVAVAPEQLQDKEALAEEQQETAALNLFSVKLEREVKLWERYQQSLQEFNAGQKDAKSSFRREQDAKLKDWEAVANYTQKKFPCKALPGEDAVMPYIRSCSADWADSENKSHEEIHFIYTADLTSLGSSCSRYLARVCRILGDALAAGAERSVAVVVGPNVASFGNTYEDEHVEKAQDDVEQQLRQDTYDMSVKRAQLCFAPETFGSTKRSLVHPMWVCVNKATDANGKLLSRFANSSLWHHRACMGIQAKGVADFVNPVQGVTIQLNTINLSKAQQYKQHISGPDLWLKVQEALWKGLAPGPFTVAVYANLLPYDHGLIQACLQRALEPSGRLPREAVISGVWAYADEASQRSKMADWLKRAADHQTEKYVKENVLKLPNLVLKDFSPEGVAPTYDTREYVLTAPVEGKHLSFRQDVLDVYDGKFSKLKEAYEALKSKHNAKHNPSGVPYKGAGKRTEPDSVQEVQGEPFPDEDSFESLDKVKATDGHVTVIQSQLPELFELVFSAKNAMYLHAKSDGVLNTDVPLMDLHGEFLTGKEIAGKKDILTYKLADGASVACFSHPDGESWKPPFTKGLATLKEFIDYLTDCGFGSVTSPCHEISIGESGAVNVKEKEACAYLPKKIPSRTQADNSNAGSFVDFMDMSWTDGEHKKKYMKVHMHFTWVHNAAQGDSLTPGKPRFLLTKPRRLQGGRCYKLT
;
A
#
# COMPACT_ATOMS: atom_id res chain seq x y z
N SER A 1 -75.77 -29.69 13.64
CA SER A 1 -75.51 -28.31 14.13
C SER A 1 -74.38 -28.33 15.15
N PHE A 2 -73.73 -27.21 15.44
CA PHE A 2 -72.50 -27.03 16.27
C PHE A 2 -72.46 -27.86 17.59
N THR A 3 -73.63 -28.20 18.15
CA THR A 3 -73.82 -29.07 19.31
C THR A 3 -73.39 -30.53 19.06
N THR A 4 -73.64 -31.08 17.87
CA THR A 4 -73.19 -32.43 17.46
C THR A 4 -71.66 -32.46 17.29
N LEU A 5 -71.08 -31.39 16.75
CA LEU A 5 -69.62 -31.24 16.61
C LEU A 5 -68.94 -31.16 17.98
N ARG A 6 -69.49 -30.38 18.92
CA ARG A 6 -69.03 -30.34 20.31
C ARG A 6 -69.24 -31.66 21.05
N TYR A 7 -70.32 -32.38 20.76
CA TYR A 7 -70.56 -33.71 21.33
C TYR A 7 -69.53 -34.73 20.83
N LEU A 8 -69.25 -34.76 19.52
CA LEU A 8 -68.24 -35.65 18.92
C LEU A 8 -66.82 -35.29 19.35
N ILE A 9 -66.48 -34.00 19.43
CA ILE A 9 -65.20 -33.52 20.00
C ILE A 9 -65.11 -33.86 21.50
N GLY A 10 -66.21 -33.75 22.25
CA GLY A 10 -66.29 -34.10 23.67
C GLY A 10 -66.23 -35.61 23.94
N VAL A 11 -66.73 -36.44 23.02
CA VAL A 11 -66.58 -37.91 23.04
C VAL A 11 -65.16 -38.30 22.64
N PHE A 12 -64.57 -37.62 21.65
CA PHE A 12 -63.18 -37.79 21.23
C PHE A 12 -62.19 -37.47 22.37
N LEU A 13 -62.36 -36.33 23.05
CA LEU A 13 -61.52 -35.93 24.17
C LEU A 13 -61.72 -36.82 25.41
N ARG A 14 -62.95 -37.29 25.67
CA ARG A 14 -63.22 -38.26 26.77
C ARG A 14 -62.62 -39.64 26.47
N ASN A 15 -62.76 -40.15 25.26
CA ASN A 15 -62.15 -41.42 24.85
C ASN A 15 -60.62 -41.34 24.89
N ASN A 16 -60.02 -40.22 24.50
CA ASN A 16 -58.58 -39.99 24.64
C ASN A 16 -58.13 -39.97 26.11
N LYS A 17 -58.93 -39.39 27.01
CA LYS A 17 -58.62 -39.31 28.45
C LYS A 17 -58.77 -40.66 29.17
N VAL A 18 -59.80 -41.43 28.83
CA VAL A 18 -60.04 -42.79 29.36
C VAL A 18 -58.98 -43.78 28.82
N GLN A 19 -58.57 -43.65 27.55
CA GLN A 19 -57.50 -44.47 26.98
C GLN A 19 -56.11 -44.09 27.52
N ARG A 20 -55.84 -42.81 27.83
CA ARG A 20 -54.61 -42.37 28.50
C ARG A 20 -54.50 -42.88 29.94
N GLN A 21 -55.61 -43.04 30.66
CA GLN A 21 -55.61 -43.62 32.02
C GLN A 21 -55.46 -45.14 32.03
N ALA A 22 -55.91 -45.84 30.98
CA ALA A 22 -55.69 -47.28 30.80
C ALA A 22 -54.26 -47.64 30.33
N ALA A 23 -53.51 -46.68 29.77
CA ALA A 23 -52.18 -46.84 29.19
C ALA A 23 -51.01 -46.86 30.19
N LYS A 24 -51.21 -47.34 31.43
CA LYS A 24 -50.10 -47.64 32.35
C LYS A 24 -49.56 -49.06 32.28
N LYS A 25 -50.14 -49.95 31.45
CA LYS A 25 -49.59 -51.29 31.19
C LYS A 25 -49.79 -51.65 29.71
N THR A 26 -48.75 -52.18 29.07
CA THR A 26 -48.70 -52.70 27.68
C THR A 26 -48.71 -51.69 26.51
N THR A 27 -47.59 -50.98 26.35
CA THR A 27 -47.34 -49.91 25.36
C THR A 27 -46.94 -50.36 23.94
N LYS A 28 -46.85 -51.66 23.61
CA LYS A 28 -46.40 -52.09 22.27
C LYS A 28 -47.50 -52.56 21.31
N ILE A 29 -48.66 -52.95 21.82
CA ILE A 29 -49.74 -53.53 20.99
C ILE A 29 -50.86 -52.52 20.67
N GLN A 30 -50.98 -51.41 21.43
CA GLN A 30 -52.01 -50.39 21.19
C GLN A 30 -51.54 -49.12 20.45
N ALA A 31 -50.22 -48.93 20.24
CA ALA A 31 -49.71 -47.81 19.44
C ALA A 31 -50.21 -47.83 17.98
N ASN A 32 -50.52 -49.02 17.45
CA ASN A 32 -51.10 -49.21 16.12
C ASN A 32 -52.58 -48.78 15.99
N LYS A 33 -53.23 -48.30 17.06
CA LYS A 33 -54.63 -47.82 17.04
C LYS A 33 -54.78 -46.29 17.06
N LEU A 34 -53.69 -45.52 17.03
CA LEU A 34 -53.75 -44.07 16.89
C LEU A 34 -53.77 -43.71 15.39
N ARG A 35 -54.87 -43.10 14.91
CA ARG A 35 -55.02 -42.62 13.53
C ARG A 35 -53.95 -41.55 13.22
N VAL A 36 -52.92 -41.95 12.47
CA VAL A 36 -51.86 -41.08 11.88
C VAL A 36 -50.92 -40.40 12.89
N GLN A 37 -49.63 -40.31 12.55
CA GLN A 37 -48.63 -39.62 13.39
C GLN A 37 -48.73 -38.08 13.33
N ASP A 38 -49.35 -37.53 12.28
CA ASP A 38 -49.61 -36.09 12.09
C ASP A 38 -50.98 -35.66 12.66
N PRO A 39 -51.01 -34.85 13.74
CA PRO A 39 -52.24 -34.40 14.39
C PRO A 39 -53.11 -33.48 13.51
N ILE A 40 -52.50 -32.72 12.60
CA ILE A 40 -53.22 -31.75 11.74
C ILE A 40 -53.99 -32.52 10.66
N LEU A 41 -53.33 -33.48 10.02
CA LEU A 41 -53.96 -34.32 9.00
C LEU A 41 -55.11 -35.16 9.59
N ALA A 42 -54.94 -35.70 10.81
CA ALA A 42 -56.00 -36.43 11.51
C ALA A 42 -57.24 -35.55 11.83
N TRP A 43 -57.01 -34.28 12.18
CA TRP A 43 -58.08 -33.30 12.40
C TRP A 43 -58.81 -32.99 11.08
N GLN A 44 -58.09 -32.70 10.00
CA GLN A 44 -58.67 -32.43 8.68
C GLN A 44 -59.49 -33.61 8.15
N THR A 45 -58.99 -34.84 8.27
CA THR A 45 -59.71 -36.07 7.89
C THR A 45 -61.02 -36.23 8.65
N SER A 46 -61.04 -35.86 9.94
CA SER A 46 -62.25 -35.92 10.76
C SER A 46 -63.27 -34.85 10.36
N CYS A 47 -62.80 -33.63 10.08
CA CYS A 47 -63.65 -32.55 9.57
C CYS A 47 -64.27 -32.91 8.21
N LEU A 48 -63.49 -33.54 7.33
CA LEU A 48 -63.95 -33.97 6.01
C LEU A 48 -65.07 -35.01 6.09
N TRP A 49 -64.90 -36.05 6.92
CA TRP A 49 -65.95 -37.05 7.14
C TRP A 49 -67.23 -36.42 7.69
N VAL A 50 -67.11 -35.56 8.71
CA VAL A 50 -68.27 -34.91 9.32
C VAL A 50 -68.99 -34.01 8.31
N HIS A 51 -68.25 -33.26 7.49
CA HIS A 51 -68.81 -32.39 6.48
C HIS A 51 -69.72 -33.15 5.50
N PHE A 52 -69.28 -34.31 5.02
CA PHE A 52 -70.03 -35.11 4.05
C PHE A 52 -70.99 -36.14 4.69
N SER A 53 -70.92 -36.38 5.99
CA SER A 53 -71.66 -37.47 6.66
C SER A 53 -73.18 -37.41 6.47
N ASP A 54 -73.79 -36.23 6.57
CA ASP A 54 -75.23 -36.05 6.39
C ASP A 54 -75.66 -36.34 4.94
N ASP A 55 -74.80 -36.01 3.97
CA ASP A 55 -75.09 -36.23 2.55
C ASP A 55 -74.78 -37.68 2.14
N VAL A 56 -73.77 -38.33 2.74
CA VAL A 56 -73.54 -39.77 2.60
C VAL A 56 -74.76 -40.54 3.09
N LYS A 57 -75.33 -40.17 4.24
CA LYS A 57 -76.51 -40.82 4.82
C LYS A 57 -77.72 -40.77 3.88
N LYS A 58 -77.88 -39.71 3.08
CA LYS A 58 -78.96 -39.59 2.10
C LYS A 58 -78.77 -40.50 0.87
N ARG A 59 -77.54 -40.96 0.62
CA ARG A 59 -77.14 -41.63 -0.64
C ARG A 59 -76.97 -43.14 -0.52
N VAL A 60 -76.95 -43.67 0.71
CA VAL A 60 -76.83 -45.11 1.01
C VAL A 60 -77.97 -45.54 1.93
N THR A 61 -78.22 -46.85 2.06
CA THR A 61 -79.22 -47.32 3.02
C THR A 61 -78.76 -47.07 4.46
N ASP A 62 -79.68 -46.97 5.43
CA ASP A 62 -79.33 -46.79 6.85
C ASP A 62 -78.38 -47.89 7.36
N LYS A 63 -78.54 -49.11 6.86
CA LYS A 63 -77.67 -50.24 7.19
C LYS A 63 -76.24 -50.05 6.67
N ASP A 64 -76.11 -49.54 5.45
CA ASP A 64 -74.81 -49.27 4.83
C ASP A 64 -74.14 -48.04 5.45
N PHE A 65 -74.92 -47.03 5.85
CA PHE A 65 -74.41 -45.87 6.56
C PHE A 65 -73.79 -46.25 7.90
N ILE A 66 -74.47 -47.09 8.69
CA ILE A 66 -73.93 -47.60 9.96
C ILE A 66 -72.63 -48.39 9.73
N ASN A 67 -72.55 -49.16 8.63
CA ASN A 67 -71.34 -49.88 8.28
C ASN A 67 -70.20 -48.94 7.87
N LEU A 68 -70.48 -47.90 7.08
CA LEU A 68 -69.52 -46.88 6.68
C LEU A 68 -69.03 -46.04 7.86
N GLU A 69 -69.91 -45.69 8.79
CA GLU A 69 -69.54 -45.00 10.04
C GLU A 69 -68.61 -45.89 10.88
N ARG A 70 -68.89 -47.19 10.97
CA ARG A 70 -67.99 -48.15 11.61
C ARG A 70 -66.63 -48.22 10.89
N LEU A 71 -66.62 -48.30 9.57
CA LEU A 71 -65.38 -48.36 8.77
C LEU A 71 -64.55 -47.08 8.88
N PHE A 72 -65.20 -45.92 8.95
CA PHE A 72 -64.56 -44.68 9.31
C PHE A 72 -63.94 -44.85 10.69
N LEU A 73 -64.72 -45.12 11.74
CA LEU A 73 -64.25 -45.23 13.14
C LEU A 73 -63.09 -46.23 13.33
N THR A 74 -63.01 -47.30 12.55
CA THR A 74 -61.91 -48.28 12.57
C THR A 74 -60.69 -47.89 11.73
N GLY A 75 -60.74 -46.74 11.03
CA GLY A 75 -59.64 -46.20 10.22
C GLY A 75 -59.53 -46.82 8.83
N CYS A 76 -60.53 -47.58 8.38
CA CYS A 76 -60.47 -48.27 7.08
C CYS A 76 -60.64 -47.30 5.89
N LEU A 77 -61.25 -46.14 6.11
CA LEU A 77 -61.45 -45.10 5.09
C LEU A 77 -60.34 -44.04 5.09
N ASP A 78 -59.38 -44.14 6.02
CA ASP A 78 -58.37 -43.11 6.29
C ASP A 78 -57.47 -42.85 5.08
N ARG A 79 -57.07 -43.90 4.36
CA ARG A 79 -56.21 -43.77 3.17
C ARG A 79 -56.84 -42.83 2.13
N GLU A 80 -58.14 -42.99 1.88
CA GLU A 80 -58.85 -42.21 0.88
C GLU A 80 -59.20 -40.81 1.39
N LEU A 81 -59.67 -40.68 2.64
CA LEU A 81 -59.99 -39.37 3.19
C LEU A 81 -58.73 -38.49 3.34
N GLN A 82 -57.58 -39.07 3.66
CA GLN A 82 -56.31 -38.35 3.72
C GLN A 82 -55.81 -37.92 2.35
N GLU A 83 -56.01 -38.74 1.31
CA GLU A 83 -55.77 -38.34 -0.09
C GLU A 83 -56.56 -37.05 -0.39
N LYS A 84 -57.86 -37.03 -0.08
CA LYS A 84 -58.70 -35.85 -0.33
C LYS A 84 -58.34 -34.63 0.52
N CYS A 85 -57.95 -34.83 1.79
CA CYS A 85 -57.46 -33.74 2.64
C CYS A 85 -56.14 -33.14 2.13
N ARG A 86 -55.24 -33.95 1.58
CA ARG A 86 -53.96 -33.47 1.03
C ARG A 86 -54.15 -32.69 -0.27
N LEU A 87 -55.12 -33.11 -1.10
CA LEU A 87 -55.47 -32.45 -2.35
C LEU A 87 -56.09 -31.05 -2.16
N MET A 88 -56.74 -30.80 -1.01
CA MET A 88 -57.45 -29.54 -0.70
C MET A 88 -58.33 -29.02 -1.86
N ASP A 89 -58.98 -29.92 -2.59
CA ASP A 89 -59.85 -29.58 -3.72
C ASP A 89 -61.12 -28.85 -3.21
N GLY A 90 -61.31 -27.60 -3.64
CA GLY A 90 -62.45 -26.76 -3.25
C GLY A 90 -63.78 -27.21 -3.86
N ASP A 91 -63.74 -27.99 -4.94
CA ASP A 91 -64.92 -28.51 -5.65
C ASP A 91 -65.21 -29.98 -5.30
N LEU A 92 -64.63 -30.48 -4.21
CA LEU A 92 -64.81 -31.85 -3.76
C LEU A 92 -66.30 -32.14 -3.48
N CYS A 93 -66.85 -33.16 -4.12
CA CYS A 93 -68.21 -33.63 -3.93
C CYS A 93 -68.25 -35.13 -3.59
N LEU A 94 -69.44 -35.62 -3.23
CA LEU A 94 -69.61 -37.02 -2.82
C LEU A 94 -69.20 -38.04 -3.90
N ASP A 95 -69.29 -37.68 -5.17
CA ASP A 95 -68.91 -38.56 -6.30
C ASP A 95 -67.40 -38.82 -6.37
N ASN A 96 -66.60 -38.03 -5.66
CA ASN A 96 -65.15 -38.19 -5.61
C ASN A 96 -64.67 -39.25 -4.61
N PHE A 97 -65.56 -39.81 -3.77
CA PHE A 97 -65.22 -40.86 -2.81
C PHE A 97 -65.47 -42.26 -3.39
N ARG A 98 -64.38 -42.97 -3.74
CA ARG A 98 -64.32 -44.35 -4.20
C ARG A 98 -65.02 -45.32 -3.25
N PHE A 99 -64.91 -45.13 -1.93
CA PHE A 99 -65.61 -45.99 -0.97
C PHE A 99 -67.14 -45.95 -1.10
N LEU A 100 -67.71 -44.87 -1.64
CA LEU A 100 -69.16 -44.77 -1.90
C LEU A 100 -69.56 -45.46 -3.21
N GLN A 101 -68.63 -45.62 -4.16
CA GLN A 101 -68.89 -46.24 -5.46
C GLN A 101 -69.31 -47.71 -5.34
N VAL A 102 -68.84 -48.40 -4.28
CA VAL A 102 -69.26 -49.78 -3.95
C VAL A 102 -70.74 -49.87 -3.57
N TYR A 103 -71.32 -48.77 -3.08
CA TYR A 103 -72.71 -48.69 -2.63
C TYR A 103 -73.63 -47.96 -3.63
N THR A 104 -73.06 -47.12 -4.52
CA THR A 104 -73.83 -46.29 -5.47
C THR A 104 -73.66 -46.70 -6.94
N GLY A 105 -72.73 -47.59 -7.29
CA GLY A 105 -72.61 -48.21 -8.61
C GLY A 105 -72.04 -47.35 -9.75
N VAL A 106 -71.43 -46.19 -9.44
CA VAL A 106 -70.85 -45.28 -10.46
C VAL A 106 -69.33 -45.22 -10.30
N ALA A 107 -68.57 -45.64 -11.32
CA ALA A 107 -67.11 -45.64 -11.32
C ALA A 107 -66.53 -44.33 -11.90
N VAL A 108 -65.50 -43.76 -11.27
CA VAL A 108 -64.71 -42.64 -11.80
C VAL A 108 -63.33 -43.15 -12.23
N ALA A 109 -62.90 -42.80 -13.44
CA ALA A 109 -61.66 -43.29 -14.05
C ALA A 109 -60.40 -42.80 -13.30
N PRO A 110 -59.36 -43.65 -13.12
CA PRO A 110 -58.14 -43.31 -12.37
C PRO A 110 -57.28 -42.17 -12.95
N GLU A 111 -57.42 -41.86 -14.24
CA GLU A 111 -56.52 -40.93 -14.96
C GLU A 111 -56.70 -39.45 -14.54
N GLN A 112 -57.86 -39.03 -14.04
CA GLN A 112 -58.11 -37.62 -13.67
C GLN A 112 -57.50 -37.19 -12.32
N LEU A 113 -56.99 -38.12 -11.50
CA LEU A 113 -56.44 -37.83 -10.17
C LEU A 113 -54.92 -37.60 -10.17
N GLN A 114 -54.18 -38.27 -11.04
CA GLN A 114 -52.74 -38.06 -11.18
C GLN A 114 -52.42 -36.66 -11.72
N ASP A 115 -53.24 -36.15 -12.65
CA ASP A 115 -53.09 -34.79 -13.19
C ASP A 115 -53.40 -33.70 -12.13
N LYS A 116 -54.36 -33.96 -11.24
CA LYS A 116 -54.70 -33.03 -10.13
C LYS A 116 -53.66 -33.05 -9.01
N GLU A 117 -53.10 -34.22 -8.66
CA GLU A 117 -51.99 -34.32 -7.71
C GLU A 117 -50.73 -33.61 -8.24
N ALA A 118 -50.42 -33.80 -9.53
CA ALA A 118 -49.27 -33.14 -10.16
C ALA A 118 -49.39 -31.61 -10.17
N LEU A 119 -50.59 -31.07 -10.38
CA LEU A 119 -50.87 -29.62 -10.36
C LEU A 119 -50.78 -29.04 -8.94
N ALA A 120 -51.26 -29.76 -7.92
CA ALA A 120 -51.18 -29.32 -6.52
C ALA A 120 -49.73 -29.29 -6.00
N GLU A 121 -48.92 -30.29 -6.36
CA GLU A 121 -47.49 -30.31 -6.05
C GLU A 121 -46.75 -29.14 -6.70
N GLU A 122 -47.09 -28.79 -7.94
CA GLU A 122 -46.51 -27.65 -8.65
C GLU A 122 -46.87 -26.30 -7.99
N GLN A 123 -48.11 -26.15 -7.53
CA GLN A 123 -48.54 -24.95 -6.79
C GLN A 123 -47.83 -24.84 -5.43
N GLN A 124 -47.60 -25.96 -4.75
CA GLN A 124 -46.88 -25.99 -3.48
C GLN A 124 -45.40 -25.65 -3.64
N GLU A 125 -44.74 -26.18 -4.68
CA GLU A 125 -43.36 -25.80 -5.04
C GLU A 125 -43.29 -24.30 -5.38
N THR A 126 -44.25 -23.77 -6.14
CA THR A 126 -44.33 -22.34 -6.49
C THR A 126 -44.45 -21.45 -5.26
N ALA A 127 -45.34 -21.79 -4.32
CA ALA A 127 -45.52 -21.05 -3.08
C ALA A 127 -44.26 -21.08 -2.18
N ALA A 128 -43.58 -22.23 -2.13
CA ALA A 128 -42.34 -22.38 -1.38
C ALA A 128 -41.18 -21.58 -1.99
N LEU A 129 -41.09 -21.52 -3.33
CA LEU A 129 -40.09 -20.72 -4.05
C LEU A 129 -40.33 -19.21 -3.84
N ASN A 130 -41.59 -18.78 -3.90
CA ASN A 130 -41.96 -17.38 -3.62
C ASN A 130 -41.58 -16.97 -2.20
N LEU A 131 -41.85 -17.82 -1.20
CA LEU A 131 -41.46 -17.54 0.19
C LEU A 131 -39.94 -17.48 0.36
N PHE A 132 -39.19 -18.34 -0.34
CA PHE A 132 -37.72 -18.30 -0.37
C PHE A 132 -37.23 -16.98 -0.97
N SER A 133 -37.78 -16.57 -2.13
CA SER A 133 -37.42 -15.33 -2.81
C SER A 133 -37.66 -14.10 -1.92
N VAL A 134 -38.83 -14.00 -1.29
CA VAL A 134 -39.18 -12.86 -0.40
C VAL A 134 -38.24 -12.76 0.80
N LYS A 135 -37.87 -13.90 1.40
CA LYS A 135 -36.92 -13.93 2.52
C LYS A 135 -35.51 -13.53 2.08
N LEU A 136 -35.06 -14.03 0.93
CA LEU A 136 -33.76 -13.69 0.36
C LEU A 136 -33.66 -12.19 0.04
N GLU A 137 -34.69 -11.63 -0.59
CA GLU A 137 -34.76 -10.19 -0.88
C GLU A 137 -34.72 -9.32 0.38
N ARG A 138 -35.36 -9.76 1.47
CA ARG A 138 -35.30 -9.06 2.76
C ARG A 138 -33.88 -9.04 3.32
N GLU A 139 -33.20 -10.19 3.33
CA GLU A 139 -31.83 -10.32 3.83
C GLU A 139 -30.84 -9.50 2.97
N VAL A 140 -31.00 -9.53 1.64
CA VAL A 140 -30.22 -8.68 0.72
C VAL A 140 -30.42 -7.20 1.04
N LYS A 141 -31.65 -6.73 1.27
CA LYS A 141 -31.92 -5.32 1.62
C LYS A 141 -31.28 -4.91 2.95
N LEU A 142 -31.29 -5.79 3.95
CA LEU A 142 -30.61 -5.53 5.24
C LEU A 142 -29.10 -5.43 5.04
N TRP A 143 -28.53 -6.32 4.24
CA TRP A 143 -27.12 -6.30 3.89
C TRP A 143 -26.71 -5.05 3.12
N GLU A 144 -27.47 -4.65 2.10
CA GLU A 144 -27.20 -3.44 1.31
C GLU A 144 -27.24 -2.18 2.18
N ARG A 145 -28.19 -2.08 3.13
CA ARG A 145 -28.23 -0.98 4.11
C ARG A 145 -27.00 -0.94 5.00
N TYR A 146 -26.58 -2.10 5.52
CA TYR A 146 -25.37 -2.18 6.32
C TYR A 146 -24.13 -1.75 5.53
N GLN A 147 -23.97 -2.24 4.29
CA GLN A 147 -22.87 -1.87 3.41
C GLN A 147 -22.85 -0.37 3.12
N GLN A 148 -24.02 0.23 2.87
CA GLN A 148 -24.15 1.67 2.67
C GLN A 148 -23.73 2.45 3.93
N SER A 149 -24.23 2.09 5.11
CA SER A 149 -23.85 2.76 6.36
C SER A 149 -22.37 2.58 6.70
N LEU A 150 -21.79 1.42 6.38
CA LEU A 150 -20.35 1.18 6.55
C LEU A 150 -19.52 2.05 5.60
N GLN A 151 -19.96 2.19 4.35
CA GLN A 151 -19.32 3.06 3.37
C GLN A 151 -19.39 4.53 3.80
N GLU A 152 -20.55 5.00 4.26
CA GLU A 152 -20.75 6.36 4.80
C GLU A 152 -19.89 6.62 6.04
N PHE A 153 -19.84 5.67 6.98
CA PHE A 153 -18.99 5.75 8.16
C PHE A 153 -17.50 5.82 7.78
N ASN A 154 -17.04 4.95 6.88
CA ASN A 154 -15.65 4.95 6.43
C ASN A 154 -15.28 6.23 5.68
N ALA A 155 -16.20 6.77 4.85
CA ALA A 155 -16.02 8.06 4.20
C ALA A 155 -15.92 9.20 5.24
N GLY A 156 -16.82 9.24 6.23
CA GLY A 156 -16.76 10.21 7.31
C GLY A 156 -15.49 10.13 8.15
N GLN A 157 -15.01 8.93 8.47
CA GLN A 157 -13.71 8.73 9.14
C GLN A 157 -12.55 9.25 8.29
N LYS A 158 -12.59 9.01 6.98
CA LYS A 158 -11.57 9.49 6.05
C LYS A 158 -11.55 11.01 6.01
N ASP A 159 -12.71 11.65 5.94
CA ASP A 159 -12.83 13.11 5.91
C ASP A 159 -12.40 13.75 7.25
N ALA A 160 -12.79 13.16 8.38
CA ALA A 160 -12.37 13.60 9.71
C ALA A 160 -10.85 13.47 9.90
N LYS A 161 -10.26 12.33 9.50
CA LYS A 161 -8.81 12.10 9.53
C LYS A 161 -8.07 13.08 8.63
N SER A 162 -8.62 13.37 7.45
CA SER A 162 -8.06 14.33 6.50
C SER A 162 -8.07 15.76 7.08
N SER A 163 -9.20 16.16 7.65
CA SER A 163 -9.39 17.48 8.27
C SER A 163 -8.48 17.67 9.48
N PHE A 164 -8.41 16.67 10.35
CA PHE A 164 -7.50 16.62 11.48
C PHE A 164 -6.04 16.81 11.04
N ARG A 165 -5.61 16.08 10.01
CA ARG A 165 -4.24 16.20 9.49
C ARG A 165 -3.96 17.57 8.90
N ARG A 166 -4.90 18.17 8.16
CA ARG A 166 -4.76 19.56 7.68
C ARG A 166 -4.63 20.55 8.83
N GLU A 167 -5.35 20.36 9.93
CA GLU A 167 -5.24 21.19 11.13
C GLU A 167 -3.86 21.03 11.80
N GLN A 168 -3.35 19.80 11.93
CA GLN A 168 -2.01 19.54 12.45
C GLN A 168 -0.93 20.13 11.52
N ASP A 169 -1.04 19.92 10.21
CA ASP A 169 -0.16 20.50 9.20
C ASP A 169 -0.23 22.04 9.21
N ALA A 170 -1.38 22.65 9.47
CA ALA A 170 -1.50 24.10 9.61
C ALA A 170 -0.75 24.61 10.86
N LYS A 171 -0.81 23.88 11.97
CA LYS A 171 -0.03 24.19 13.19
C LYS A 171 1.48 24.01 12.98
N LEU A 172 1.88 23.05 12.16
CA LEU A 172 3.27 22.86 11.72
C LEU A 172 3.71 23.93 10.72
N LYS A 173 2.82 24.36 9.82
CA LYS A 173 3.03 25.39 8.79
C LYS A 173 3.09 26.80 9.35
N ASP A 174 2.74 27.01 10.61
CA ASP A 174 3.11 28.21 11.38
C ASP A 174 4.63 28.16 11.64
N TRP A 175 5.38 28.32 10.54
CA TRP A 175 6.75 27.90 10.26
C TRP A 175 7.80 28.40 11.26
N GLU A 176 7.41 29.32 12.13
CA GLU A 176 8.26 29.96 13.10
C GLU A 176 8.84 28.98 14.12
N ALA A 177 8.08 27.99 14.62
CA ALA A 177 8.60 27.11 15.68
C ALA A 177 9.75 26.20 15.19
N VAL A 178 9.57 25.54 14.04
CA VAL A 178 10.60 24.69 13.43
C VAL A 178 11.77 25.54 12.96
N ALA A 179 11.51 26.62 12.21
CA ALA A 179 12.56 27.49 11.69
C ALA A 179 13.36 28.17 12.81
N ASN A 180 12.72 28.58 13.91
CA ASN A 180 13.43 29.15 15.06
C ASN A 180 14.30 28.11 15.76
N TYR A 181 13.82 26.87 15.89
CA TYR A 181 14.61 25.78 16.46
C TYR A 181 15.82 25.45 15.59
N THR A 182 15.63 25.28 14.27
CA THR A 182 16.71 24.97 13.34
C THR A 182 17.67 26.13 13.16
N GLN A 183 17.21 27.38 13.15
CA GLN A 183 18.09 28.54 13.06
C GLN A 183 19.03 28.66 14.27
N LYS A 184 18.56 28.29 15.46
CA LYS A 184 19.40 28.30 16.68
C LYS A 184 20.35 27.11 16.73
N LYS A 185 19.86 25.91 16.43
CA LYS A 185 20.61 24.66 16.63
C LYS A 185 21.44 24.24 15.40
N PHE A 186 20.98 24.58 14.21
CA PHE A 186 21.57 24.20 12.92
C PHE A 186 21.76 25.40 11.97
N PRO A 187 22.41 26.50 12.40
CA PRO A 187 22.59 27.68 11.55
C PRO A 187 23.49 27.39 10.34
N CYS A 188 22.98 27.69 9.15
CA CYS A 188 23.66 27.52 7.87
C CYS A 188 23.80 28.87 7.15
N LYS A 189 25.01 29.23 6.70
CA LYS A 189 25.24 30.50 5.99
C LYS A 189 26.33 30.39 4.92
N ALA A 190 26.11 31.04 3.79
CA ALA A 190 27.15 31.29 2.79
C ALA A 190 28.07 32.43 3.26
N LEU A 191 29.38 32.17 3.28
CA LEU A 191 30.39 33.07 3.79
C LEU A 191 31.26 33.59 2.64
N PRO A 192 31.72 34.86 2.72
CA PRO A 192 32.49 35.47 1.64
C PRO A 192 33.86 34.78 1.42
N GLY A 193 34.45 34.23 2.49
CA GLY A 193 35.72 33.53 2.48
C GLY A 193 36.10 32.99 3.86
N GLU A 194 37.33 32.49 3.96
CA GLU A 194 37.88 31.85 5.17
C GLU A 194 37.90 32.74 6.41
N ASP A 195 38.19 34.04 6.27
CA ASP A 195 38.30 34.94 7.42
C ASP A 195 36.94 35.20 8.12
N ALA A 196 35.84 34.91 7.43
CA ALA A 196 34.49 35.03 8.00
C ALA A 196 34.04 33.78 8.77
N VAL A 197 34.78 32.67 8.70
CA VAL A 197 34.40 31.37 9.29
C VAL A 197 34.38 31.42 10.82
N MET A 198 35.49 31.83 11.43
CA MET A 198 35.59 31.87 12.90
C MET A 198 34.68 32.92 13.54
N PRO A 199 34.55 34.15 13.02
CA PRO A 199 33.57 35.12 13.51
C PRO A 199 32.14 34.59 13.47
N TYR A 200 31.75 33.90 12.39
CA TYR A 200 30.43 33.30 12.27
C TYR A 200 30.19 32.18 13.30
N ILE A 201 31.15 31.26 13.46
CA ILE A 201 31.07 30.17 14.46
C ILE A 201 30.95 30.75 15.87
N ARG A 202 31.75 31.78 16.21
CA ARG A 202 31.69 32.42 17.54
C ARG A 202 30.34 33.08 17.82
N SER A 203 29.79 33.80 16.84
CA SER A 203 28.46 34.42 16.97
C SER A 203 27.37 33.38 17.23
N CYS A 204 27.27 32.36 16.38
CA CYS A 204 26.23 31.35 16.51
C CYS A 204 26.42 30.44 17.75
N SER A 205 27.65 30.19 18.17
CA SER A 205 27.90 29.43 19.41
C SER A 205 27.57 30.22 20.66
N ALA A 206 27.71 31.55 20.66
CA ALA A 206 27.23 32.41 21.73
C ALA A 206 25.69 32.34 21.85
N ASP A 207 24.98 32.50 20.72
CA ASP A 207 23.52 32.36 20.69
C ASP A 207 23.05 30.99 21.21
N TRP A 208 23.78 29.93 20.89
CA TRP A 208 23.53 28.57 21.39
C TRP A 208 23.79 28.45 22.89
N ALA A 209 24.92 28.98 23.40
CA ALA A 209 25.25 29.00 24.82
C ALA A 209 24.13 29.68 25.63
N ASP A 210 23.67 30.84 25.17
CA ASP A 210 22.60 31.61 25.79
C ASP A 210 21.30 30.80 25.83
N SER A 211 20.96 30.09 24.75
CA SER A 211 19.76 29.25 24.69
C SER A 211 19.80 28.05 25.64
N GLU A 212 21.00 27.56 25.97
CA GLU A 212 21.24 26.46 26.90
C GLU A 212 21.56 26.94 28.33
N ASN A 213 21.51 28.25 28.58
CA ASN A 213 21.90 28.89 29.85
C ASN A 213 23.32 28.47 30.30
N LYS A 214 24.28 28.50 29.37
CA LYS A 214 25.69 28.16 29.59
C LYS A 214 26.60 29.32 29.21
N SER A 215 27.75 29.41 29.88
CA SER A 215 28.81 30.31 29.41
C SER A 215 29.42 29.77 28.13
N HIS A 216 29.82 30.66 27.22
CA HIS A 216 30.50 30.28 25.98
C HIS A 216 31.76 29.44 26.24
N GLU A 217 32.47 29.72 27.33
CA GLU A 217 33.67 28.98 27.74
C GLU A 217 33.37 27.52 28.10
N GLU A 218 32.14 27.21 28.54
CA GLU A 218 31.68 25.86 28.91
C GLU A 218 31.38 24.95 27.71
N ILE A 219 31.35 25.52 26.50
CA ILE A 219 31.06 24.78 25.27
C ILE A 219 32.27 23.93 24.88
N HIS A 220 31.99 22.68 24.48
CA HIS A 220 32.96 21.84 23.78
C HIS A 220 32.88 22.09 22.27
N PHE A 221 34.00 22.38 21.63
CA PHE A 221 34.06 22.66 20.19
C PHE A 221 34.63 21.48 19.43
N ILE A 222 33.86 20.95 18.48
CA ILE A 222 34.26 19.88 17.58
C ILE A 222 34.28 20.44 16.17
N TYR A 223 35.48 20.70 15.64
CA TYR A 223 35.65 21.20 14.28
C TYR A 223 35.68 20.02 13.31
N THR A 224 34.77 19.98 12.34
CA THR A 224 34.73 18.91 11.35
C THR A 224 35.10 19.46 9.98
N ALA A 225 36.06 18.81 9.32
CA ALA A 225 36.48 19.14 7.97
C ALA A 225 36.45 17.87 7.11
N ASP A 226 35.41 17.74 6.29
CA ASP A 226 35.32 16.64 5.33
C ASP A 226 35.94 17.04 3.99
N LEU A 227 37.17 16.59 3.74
CA LEU A 227 37.91 16.93 2.52
C LEU A 227 37.37 16.20 1.29
N THR A 228 36.55 15.15 1.46
CA THR A 228 35.94 14.40 0.35
C THR A 228 35.03 15.32 -0.47
N SER A 229 34.34 16.24 0.22
CA SER A 229 33.39 17.18 -0.34
C SER A 229 34.01 18.19 -1.32
N LEU A 230 35.30 18.53 -1.13
CA LEU A 230 36.04 19.43 -2.00
C LEU A 230 36.44 18.77 -3.32
N GLY A 231 36.42 17.44 -3.39
CA GLY A 231 36.88 16.69 -4.55
C GLY A 231 38.34 17.04 -4.90
N SER A 232 38.62 17.15 -6.20
CA SER A 232 39.97 17.47 -6.70
C SER A 232 40.48 18.87 -6.33
N SER A 233 39.62 19.73 -5.77
CA SER A 233 40.02 21.06 -5.27
C SER A 233 40.57 21.04 -3.85
N CYS A 234 40.68 19.88 -3.19
CA CYS A 234 41.17 19.76 -1.81
C CYS A 234 42.50 20.49 -1.59
N SER A 235 43.49 20.28 -2.46
CA SER A 235 44.83 20.88 -2.36
C SER A 235 44.83 22.42 -2.38
N ARG A 236 43.84 23.05 -3.05
CA ARG A 236 43.68 24.51 -3.09
C ARG A 236 43.30 25.10 -1.73
N TYR A 237 42.54 24.36 -0.92
CA TYR A 237 41.97 24.85 0.34
C TYR A 237 42.66 24.30 1.60
N LEU A 238 43.47 23.23 1.47
CA LEU A 238 44.04 22.51 2.61
C LEU A 238 44.82 23.41 3.58
N ALA A 239 45.70 24.29 3.09
CA ALA A 239 46.46 25.22 3.93
C ALA A 239 45.56 26.15 4.75
N ARG A 240 44.44 26.59 4.15
CA ARG A 240 43.48 27.52 4.76
C ARG A 240 42.65 26.80 5.81
N VAL A 241 42.25 25.56 5.54
CA VAL A 241 41.60 24.68 6.53
C VAL A 241 42.53 24.46 7.73
N CYS A 242 43.80 24.12 7.50
CA CYS A 242 44.76 23.89 8.59
C CYS A 242 44.99 25.14 9.44
N ARG A 243 45.06 26.33 8.82
CA ARG A 243 45.12 27.61 9.54
C ARG A 243 43.91 27.83 10.44
N ILE A 244 42.70 27.69 9.90
CA ILE A 244 41.44 27.84 10.67
C ILE A 244 41.45 26.87 11.86
N LEU A 245 41.82 25.61 11.64
CA LEU A 245 41.88 24.58 12.69
C LEU A 245 42.93 24.90 13.76
N GLY A 246 44.14 25.30 13.38
CA GLY A 246 45.19 25.68 14.32
C GLY A 246 44.75 26.85 15.21
N ASP A 247 44.26 27.93 14.61
CA ASP A 247 43.77 29.12 15.33
C ASP A 247 42.60 28.78 16.27
N ALA A 248 41.67 27.95 15.79
CA ALA A 248 40.50 27.50 16.55
C ALA A 248 40.88 26.64 17.76
N LEU A 249 41.75 25.65 17.55
CA LEU A 249 42.20 24.75 18.61
C LEU A 249 43.05 25.49 19.65
N ALA A 250 43.85 26.47 19.24
CA ALA A 250 44.61 27.33 20.16
C ALA A 250 43.68 28.18 21.04
N ALA A 251 42.62 28.76 20.47
CA ALA A 251 41.68 29.59 21.22
C ALA A 251 40.90 28.82 22.31
N GLY A 252 40.70 27.51 22.14
CA GLY A 252 39.92 26.66 23.05
C GLY A 252 40.64 25.37 23.45
N ALA A 253 41.94 25.45 23.76
CA ALA A 253 42.83 24.28 23.86
C ALA A 253 42.32 23.13 24.77
N GLU A 254 41.65 23.43 25.88
CA GLU A 254 41.13 22.38 26.78
C GLU A 254 39.88 21.66 26.23
N ARG A 255 38.99 22.37 25.53
CA ARG A 255 37.64 21.90 25.18
C ARG A 255 37.42 21.77 23.68
N SER A 256 38.48 21.77 22.89
CA SER A 256 38.41 21.69 21.43
C SER A 256 39.11 20.45 20.86
N VAL A 257 38.56 19.97 19.75
CA VAL A 257 39.12 18.91 18.90
C VAL A 257 38.72 19.15 17.46
N ALA A 258 39.56 18.72 16.53
CA ALA A 258 39.23 18.69 15.12
C ALA A 258 39.22 17.25 14.59
N VAL A 259 38.25 16.95 13.74
CA VAL A 259 38.18 15.71 12.96
C VAL A 259 38.23 16.05 11.49
N VAL A 260 39.27 15.57 10.82
CA VAL A 260 39.52 15.79 9.39
C VAL A 260 39.35 14.48 8.65
N VAL A 261 38.34 14.38 7.78
CA VAL A 261 38.15 13.20 6.91
C VAL A 261 38.98 13.39 5.66
N GLY A 262 39.77 12.39 5.28
CA GLY A 262 40.69 12.50 4.15
C GLY A 262 40.01 12.57 2.79
N PRO A 263 40.71 13.10 1.76
CA PRO A 263 40.17 13.13 0.42
C PRO A 263 39.96 11.71 -0.12
N ASN A 264 38.89 11.54 -0.90
CA ASN A 264 38.54 10.29 -1.60
C ASN A 264 38.89 10.36 -3.10
N VAL A 265 39.54 11.44 -3.52
CA VAL A 265 39.99 11.70 -4.89
C VAL A 265 41.32 12.43 -4.84
N ALA A 266 42.15 12.23 -5.86
CA ALA A 266 43.43 12.93 -5.96
C ALA A 266 43.25 14.38 -6.42
N SER A 267 44.35 15.14 -6.38
CA SER A 267 44.44 16.49 -6.96
C SER A 267 44.16 16.49 -8.47
N PHE A 268 43.82 17.66 -9.01
CA PHE A 268 43.52 17.87 -10.43
C PHE A 268 44.58 17.21 -11.36
N GLY A 269 44.12 16.43 -12.33
CA GLY A 269 44.97 15.66 -13.26
C GLY A 269 44.83 14.14 -13.09
N ASN A 270 44.95 13.62 -11.86
CA ASN A 270 45.06 12.17 -11.57
C ASN A 270 43.94 11.65 -10.64
N THR A 271 42.77 12.31 -10.70
CA THR A 271 41.68 12.32 -9.70
C THR A 271 41.22 10.99 -9.10
N TYR A 272 41.39 9.83 -9.76
CA TYR A 272 40.79 8.56 -9.33
C TYR A 272 41.75 7.38 -9.26
N GLU A 273 43.06 7.63 -9.32
CA GLU A 273 44.06 6.57 -9.18
C GLU A 273 44.45 6.40 -7.72
N ASP A 274 44.37 5.18 -7.19
CA ASP A 274 44.54 4.90 -5.76
C ASP A 274 45.88 5.42 -5.21
N GLU A 275 46.99 5.22 -5.95
CA GLU A 275 48.32 5.74 -5.58
C GLU A 275 48.33 7.27 -5.42
N HIS A 276 47.61 7.98 -6.30
CA HIS A 276 47.50 9.44 -6.26
C HIS A 276 46.54 9.92 -5.16
N VAL A 277 45.53 9.13 -4.83
CA VAL A 277 44.64 9.39 -3.70
C VAL A 277 45.41 9.21 -2.38
N GLU A 278 46.20 8.15 -2.25
CA GLU A 278 47.07 7.91 -1.10
C GLU A 278 48.08 9.04 -0.93
N LYS A 279 48.73 9.48 -2.01
CA LYS A 279 49.62 10.65 -1.98
C LYS A 279 48.90 11.91 -1.48
N ALA A 280 47.68 12.17 -1.96
CA ALA A 280 46.89 13.31 -1.50
C ALA A 280 46.52 13.20 0.00
N GLN A 281 46.33 11.99 0.52
CA GLN A 281 46.10 11.75 1.95
C GLN A 281 47.37 11.96 2.78
N ASP A 282 48.54 11.58 2.25
CA ASP A 282 49.82 11.82 2.91
C ASP A 282 50.19 13.31 2.93
N ASP A 283 49.88 14.06 1.86
CA ASP A 283 50.02 15.53 1.82
C ASP A 283 49.16 16.20 2.92
N VAL A 284 47.94 15.70 3.15
CA VAL A 284 47.06 16.16 4.24
C VAL A 284 47.71 15.91 5.60
N GLU A 285 48.22 14.70 5.83
CA GLU A 285 48.90 14.36 7.08
C GLU A 285 50.14 15.23 7.32
N GLN A 286 50.95 15.44 6.28
CA GLN A 286 52.13 16.30 6.36
C GLN A 286 51.75 17.74 6.71
N GLN A 287 50.71 18.28 6.07
CA GLN A 287 50.28 19.65 6.29
C GLN A 287 49.66 19.85 7.68
N LEU A 288 48.85 18.92 8.16
CA LEU A 288 48.29 18.96 9.51
C LEU A 288 49.37 18.91 10.60
N ARG A 289 50.49 18.23 10.34
CA ARG A 289 51.62 18.08 11.28
C ARG A 289 52.61 19.25 11.24
N GLN A 290 52.42 20.25 10.38
CA GLN A 290 53.30 21.42 10.35
C GLN A 290 53.31 22.13 11.71
N ASP A 291 54.51 22.46 12.19
CA ASP A 291 54.67 23.07 13.51
C ASP A 291 54.01 24.45 13.60
N THR A 292 53.82 25.14 12.48
CA THR A 292 53.15 26.46 12.40
C THR A 292 51.71 26.47 12.92
N TYR A 293 51.06 25.31 13.05
CA TYR A 293 49.67 25.22 13.51
C TYR A 293 49.52 24.73 14.96
N ASP A 294 50.62 24.38 15.64
CA ASP A 294 50.62 23.90 17.03
C ASP A 294 49.61 22.76 17.31
N MET A 295 49.42 21.85 16.34
CA MET A 295 48.49 20.72 16.45
C MET A 295 49.19 19.39 16.77
N SER A 296 48.69 18.65 17.75
CA SER A 296 48.99 17.24 17.96
C SER A 296 48.02 16.40 17.14
N VAL A 297 48.54 15.66 16.17
CA VAL A 297 47.75 14.96 15.14
C VAL A 297 47.94 13.45 15.25
N LYS A 298 46.82 12.72 15.24
CA LYS A 298 46.80 11.26 15.12
C LYS A 298 45.96 10.83 13.92
N ARG A 299 46.55 10.00 13.05
CA ARG A 299 45.80 9.28 12.01
C ARG A 299 44.92 8.22 12.66
N ALA A 300 43.68 8.16 12.22
CA ALA A 300 42.65 7.22 12.60
C ALA A 300 41.96 6.68 11.33
N GLN A 301 41.13 5.65 11.51
CA GLN A 301 40.48 4.94 10.41
C GLN A 301 38.96 4.94 10.53
N LEU A 302 38.28 5.15 9.42
CA LEU A 302 36.86 4.91 9.23
C LEU A 302 36.72 3.53 8.59
N CYS A 303 36.16 2.57 9.31
CA CYS A 303 36.01 1.19 8.87
C CYS A 303 34.54 0.89 8.58
N PHE A 304 34.24 0.74 7.30
CA PHE A 304 32.92 0.45 6.77
C PHE A 304 32.57 -1.04 6.88
N ALA A 305 31.29 -1.32 7.05
CA ALA A 305 30.78 -2.69 7.11
C ALA A 305 30.89 -3.36 5.73
N PRO A 306 31.31 -4.65 5.63
CA PRO A 306 31.54 -5.32 4.35
C PRO A 306 30.35 -5.30 3.39
N GLU A 307 29.14 -5.39 3.93
CA GLU A 307 27.87 -5.40 3.19
C GLU A 307 27.53 -4.05 2.54
N THR A 308 28.10 -2.95 3.02
CA THR A 308 27.58 -1.61 2.70
C THR A 308 27.89 -1.13 1.29
N PHE A 309 28.94 -1.69 0.66
CA PHE A 309 29.36 -1.31 -0.67
C PHE A 309 29.02 -2.37 -1.74
N GLY A 310 28.24 -3.40 -1.40
CA GLY A 310 27.82 -4.45 -2.32
C GLY A 310 29.00 -5.06 -3.09
N SER A 311 28.95 -5.02 -4.42
CA SER A 311 29.98 -5.58 -5.30
C SER A 311 31.15 -4.65 -5.64
N THR A 312 31.27 -3.47 -5.01
CA THR A 312 32.36 -2.53 -5.36
C THR A 312 33.72 -3.02 -4.84
N LYS A 313 34.80 -2.70 -5.56
CA LYS A 313 36.18 -3.00 -5.17
C LYS A 313 36.80 -1.92 -4.26
N ARG A 314 36.00 -1.03 -3.69
CA ARG A 314 36.52 0.07 -2.86
C ARG A 314 37.09 -0.46 -1.55
N SER A 315 38.09 0.23 -1.03
CA SER A 315 38.57 -0.01 0.34
C SER A 315 37.44 0.19 1.35
N LEU A 316 37.30 -0.75 2.27
CA LEU A 316 36.42 -0.62 3.44
C LEU A 316 37.02 0.28 4.52
N VAL A 317 38.25 0.75 4.32
CA VAL A 317 38.97 1.59 5.28
C VAL A 317 39.31 2.92 4.62
N HIS A 318 38.95 4.02 5.28
CA HIS A 318 39.26 5.37 4.84
C HIS A 318 39.97 6.15 5.95
N PRO A 319 41.04 6.92 5.66
CA PRO A 319 41.75 7.65 6.70
C PRO A 319 40.98 8.89 7.17
N MET A 320 41.13 9.18 8.45
CA MET A 320 40.79 10.46 9.05
C MET A 320 41.89 10.86 10.04
N TRP A 321 41.89 12.11 10.49
CA TRP A 321 42.81 12.59 11.52
C TRP A 321 42.05 13.26 12.64
N VAL A 322 42.51 13.00 13.86
CA VAL A 322 42.06 13.70 15.06
C VAL A 322 43.18 14.65 15.48
N CYS A 323 42.84 15.93 15.58
CA CYS A 323 43.77 16.99 15.93
C CYS A 323 43.33 17.68 17.21
N VAL A 324 44.28 17.92 18.12
CA VAL A 324 44.10 18.74 19.32
C VAL A 324 45.26 19.74 19.40
N ASN A 325 45.13 20.80 20.20
CA ASN A 325 46.26 21.71 20.42
C ASN A 325 47.42 20.99 21.16
N LYS A 326 48.68 21.34 20.85
CA LYS A 326 49.90 20.78 21.48
C LYS A 326 50.11 21.25 22.92
N ALA A 327 49.37 22.24 23.41
CA ALA A 327 49.48 22.74 24.77
C ALA A 327 49.34 21.61 25.79
N THR A 328 50.18 21.66 26.81
CA THR A 328 50.24 20.67 27.89
C THR A 328 49.97 21.32 29.24
N ASP A 329 49.47 20.54 30.18
CA ASP A 329 49.37 20.92 31.59
C ASP A 329 50.75 20.90 32.26
N ALA A 330 50.80 21.24 33.56
CA ALA A 330 52.03 21.24 34.35
C ALA A 330 52.74 19.86 34.42
N ASN A 331 52.05 18.77 34.10
CA ASN A 331 52.58 17.41 34.10
C ASN A 331 53.00 16.94 32.71
N GLY A 332 52.96 17.81 31.69
CA GLY A 332 53.28 17.46 30.30
C GLY A 332 52.18 16.66 29.59
N LYS A 333 50.98 16.54 30.16
CA LYS A 333 49.83 15.89 29.50
C LYS A 333 49.12 16.91 28.63
N LEU A 334 48.64 16.50 27.44
CA LEU A 334 47.85 17.37 26.56
C LEU A 334 46.65 17.96 27.31
N LEU A 335 46.48 19.28 27.19
CA LEU A 335 45.43 20.03 27.88
C LEU A 335 44.02 19.64 27.37
N SER A 336 43.90 19.28 26.09
CA SER A 336 42.61 18.91 25.50
C SER A 336 41.99 17.69 26.16
N ARG A 337 40.75 17.81 26.62
CA ARG A 337 39.96 16.71 27.20
C ARG A 337 39.73 15.57 26.21
N PHE A 338 39.64 15.88 24.92
CA PHE A 338 39.45 14.89 23.85
C PHE A 338 40.68 13.99 23.66
N ALA A 339 41.83 14.33 24.24
CA ALA A 339 42.97 13.42 24.34
C ALA A 339 42.72 12.21 25.25
N ASN A 340 41.57 12.14 25.94
CA ASN A 340 41.10 10.97 26.69
C ASN A 340 39.97 10.20 25.95
N SER A 341 39.59 10.63 24.74
CA SER A 341 38.53 9.96 23.97
C SER A 341 38.96 8.58 23.47
N SER A 342 37.99 7.69 23.33
CA SER A 342 38.16 6.39 22.67
C SER A 342 38.76 6.58 21.27
N LEU A 343 38.31 7.60 20.54
CA LEU A 343 38.85 7.89 19.21
C LEU A 343 40.33 8.27 19.22
N TRP A 344 40.77 9.06 20.19
CA TRP A 344 42.18 9.44 20.35
C TRP A 344 43.10 8.25 20.70
N HIS A 345 42.58 7.29 21.46
CA HIS A 345 43.34 6.12 21.90
C HIS A 345 43.32 4.98 20.88
N HIS A 346 42.12 4.57 20.44
CA HIS A 346 41.93 3.40 19.58
C HIS A 346 42.04 3.71 18.10
N ARG A 347 41.93 4.99 17.70
CA ARG A 347 42.18 5.46 16.33
C ARG A 347 41.33 4.77 15.25
N ALA A 348 40.12 4.33 15.58
CA ALA A 348 39.21 3.71 14.61
C ALA A 348 37.73 3.95 14.97
N CYS A 349 36.91 4.12 13.94
CA CYS A 349 35.45 4.01 13.98
C CYS A 349 35.04 2.77 13.18
N MET A 350 34.31 1.84 13.79
CA MET A 350 34.01 0.54 13.19
C MET A 350 32.53 0.40 12.84
N GLY A 351 32.25 -0.39 11.81
CA GLY A 351 30.89 -0.81 11.45
C GLY A 351 30.07 0.31 10.80
N ILE A 352 30.73 1.22 10.08
CA ILE A 352 30.05 2.33 9.40
C ILE A 352 29.27 1.80 8.21
N GLN A 353 27.98 2.13 8.12
CA GLN A 353 27.14 1.92 6.96
C GLN A 353 27.32 3.09 6.01
N ALA A 354 27.86 2.83 4.83
CA ALA A 354 27.98 3.81 3.76
C ALA A 354 26.61 4.26 3.27
N LYS A 355 26.52 5.55 2.97
CA LYS A 355 25.36 6.18 2.38
C LYS A 355 25.04 5.56 1.01
N GLY A 356 23.78 5.20 0.80
CA GLY A 356 23.31 4.66 -0.47
C GLY A 356 23.42 5.69 -1.60
N VAL A 357 23.70 5.23 -2.82
CA VAL A 357 23.79 6.13 -3.99
C VAL A 357 22.45 6.84 -4.26
N ALA A 358 21.33 6.20 -3.90
CA ALA A 358 19.99 6.79 -3.97
C ALA A 358 19.83 8.03 -3.07
N ASP A 359 20.61 8.14 -1.99
CA ASP A 359 20.55 9.23 -1.03
C ASP A 359 21.55 10.36 -1.36
N PHE A 360 22.30 10.24 -2.45
CA PHE A 360 23.27 11.26 -2.85
C PHE A 360 22.56 12.50 -3.37
N VAL A 361 23.14 13.66 -3.05
CA VAL A 361 22.55 14.97 -3.31
C VAL A 361 23.46 15.83 -4.19
N ASN A 362 22.89 16.82 -4.87
CA ASN A 362 23.66 17.90 -5.49
C ASN A 362 23.15 19.26 -4.98
N PRO A 363 23.75 19.83 -3.94
CA PRO A 363 23.27 21.05 -3.29
C PRO A 363 23.27 22.28 -4.21
N VAL A 364 24.14 22.31 -5.23
CA VAL A 364 24.31 23.46 -6.13
C VAL A 364 23.22 23.54 -7.19
N GLN A 365 22.55 22.43 -7.50
CA GLN A 365 21.40 22.41 -8.41
C GLN A 365 20.11 22.93 -7.76
N GLY A 366 20.13 23.18 -6.45
CA GLY A 366 18.96 23.62 -5.72
C GLY A 366 17.89 22.53 -5.59
N VAL A 367 16.76 22.92 -5.03
CA VAL A 367 15.64 22.03 -4.65
C VAL A 367 14.69 21.75 -5.84
N THR A 368 15.05 22.12 -7.07
CA THR A 368 14.08 22.19 -8.18
C THR A 368 14.13 21.04 -9.18
N ILE A 369 15.02 20.04 -9.01
CA ILE A 369 15.19 18.98 -10.01
C ILE A 369 14.83 17.60 -9.44
N GLN A 370 13.85 17.00 -10.11
CA GLN A 370 13.18 15.73 -9.90
C GLN A 370 14.11 14.57 -9.48
N LEU A 371 13.72 13.85 -8.43
CA LEU A 371 14.24 12.51 -8.13
C LEU A 371 13.63 11.49 -9.10
N ASN A 372 14.38 11.19 -10.14
CA ASN A 372 14.53 9.83 -10.67
C ASN A 372 15.97 9.78 -11.15
N THR A 373 16.84 9.11 -10.37
CA THR A 373 18.29 9.00 -10.61
C THR A 373 18.91 10.33 -11.04
N ILE A 374 19.35 11.17 -10.09
CA ILE A 374 20.31 12.20 -10.48
C ILE A 374 21.46 11.42 -11.12
N ASN A 375 21.66 11.62 -12.43
CA ASN A 375 22.88 11.22 -13.13
C ASN A 375 24.00 12.10 -12.56
N LEU A 376 24.35 11.86 -11.30
CA LEU A 376 25.47 12.47 -10.65
C LEU A 376 26.67 12.00 -11.45
N SER A 377 27.42 12.97 -11.96
CA SER A 377 28.72 12.67 -12.52
C SER A 377 29.54 11.89 -11.49
N LYS A 378 30.48 11.07 -11.98
CA LYS A 378 31.42 10.35 -11.12
C LYS A 378 32.02 11.31 -10.07
N ALA A 379 32.48 12.49 -10.49
CA ALA A 379 33.01 13.51 -9.58
C ALA A 379 32.05 13.91 -8.45
N GLN A 380 30.74 14.01 -8.70
CA GLN A 380 29.75 14.35 -7.67
C GLN A 380 29.44 13.18 -6.73
N GLN A 381 29.46 11.95 -7.23
CA GLN A 381 29.30 10.75 -6.40
C GLN A 381 30.49 10.58 -5.43
N TYR A 382 31.71 10.82 -5.91
CA TYR A 382 32.93 10.71 -5.09
C TYR A 382 33.00 11.67 -3.89
N LYS A 383 32.27 12.79 -3.94
CA LYS A 383 32.14 13.74 -2.83
C LYS A 383 31.32 13.22 -1.65
N GLN A 384 30.61 12.09 -1.81
CA GLN A 384 29.62 11.61 -0.84
C GLN A 384 29.76 10.12 -0.47
N HIS A 385 30.67 9.40 -1.13
CA HIS A 385 30.91 7.99 -0.80
C HIS A 385 31.41 7.79 0.64
N ILE A 386 32.08 8.79 1.20
CA ILE A 386 32.58 8.81 2.58
C ILE A 386 31.86 9.95 3.31
N SER A 387 30.53 9.91 3.32
CA SER A 387 29.67 10.87 4.05
C SER A 387 28.41 10.18 4.57
N GLY A 388 27.49 10.95 5.17
CA GLY A 388 26.21 10.46 5.65
C GLY A 388 26.07 10.38 7.17
N PRO A 389 24.86 10.13 7.67
CA PRO A 389 24.55 10.18 9.10
C PRO A 389 25.30 9.14 9.92
N ASP A 390 25.39 7.90 9.44
CA ASP A 390 26.01 6.81 10.22
C ASP A 390 27.52 7.02 10.45
N LEU A 391 28.23 7.55 9.44
CA LEU A 391 29.63 7.96 9.60
C LEU A 391 29.79 8.95 10.76
N TRP A 392 28.98 10.01 10.76
CA TRP A 392 29.07 11.05 11.79
C TRP A 392 28.62 10.53 13.15
N LEU A 393 27.59 9.69 13.20
CA LEU A 393 27.12 9.05 14.42
C LEU A 393 28.25 8.22 15.08
N LYS A 394 28.94 7.38 14.31
CA LYS A 394 30.08 6.57 14.80
C LYS A 394 31.26 7.41 15.25
N VAL A 395 31.56 8.50 14.52
CA VAL A 395 32.59 9.47 14.94
C VAL A 395 32.22 10.14 16.26
N GLN A 396 30.97 10.59 16.41
CA GLN A 396 30.47 11.24 17.62
C GLN A 396 30.49 10.27 18.82
N GLU A 397 30.02 9.03 18.64
CA GLU A 397 30.11 7.97 19.65
C GLU A 397 31.55 7.76 20.13
N ALA A 398 32.50 7.62 19.19
CA ALA A 398 33.90 7.37 19.52
C ALA A 398 34.59 8.59 20.17
N LEU A 399 34.22 9.80 19.78
CA LEU A 399 34.74 11.04 20.38
C LEU A 399 34.30 11.21 21.84
N TRP A 400 33.04 10.93 22.15
CA TRP A 400 32.48 11.14 23.48
C TRP A 400 32.76 9.98 24.44
N LYS A 401 32.97 8.78 23.93
CA LYS A 401 33.33 7.62 24.73
C LYS A 401 34.66 7.87 25.45
N GLY A 402 34.64 7.75 26.78
CA GLY A 402 35.80 8.03 27.65
C GLY A 402 35.79 9.41 28.32
N LEU A 403 34.98 10.37 27.83
CA LEU A 403 34.85 11.70 28.43
C LEU A 403 33.74 11.80 29.48
N ALA A 404 32.84 10.81 29.53
CA ALA A 404 31.67 10.77 30.41
C ALA A 404 30.83 12.06 30.40
N PRO A 405 30.34 12.52 29.23
CA PRO A 405 29.49 13.71 29.17
C PRO A 405 28.21 13.51 29.98
N GLY A 406 27.80 14.58 30.67
CA GLY A 406 26.56 14.62 31.43
C GLY A 406 25.44 15.31 30.65
N PRO A 407 24.21 15.33 31.18
CA PRO A 407 23.04 15.91 30.52
C PRO A 407 23.09 17.45 30.40
N PHE A 408 24.06 18.07 31.10
CA PHE A 408 24.35 19.50 31.07
C PHE A 408 25.58 19.84 30.22
N THR A 409 26.25 18.84 29.64
CA THR A 409 27.37 19.08 28.73
C THR A 409 26.81 19.64 27.43
N VAL A 410 27.35 20.77 26.98
CA VAL A 410 26.95 21.42 25.73
C VAL A 410 28.11 21.38 24.74
N ALA A 411 27.79 21.09 23.48
CA ALA A 411 28.77 20.95 22.42
C ALA A 411 28.32 21.61 21.11
N VAL A 412 29.29 22.10 20.36
CA VAL A 412 29.11 22.71 19.05
C VAL A 412 29.97 21.97 18.04
N TYR A 413 29.33 21.44 17.01
CA TYR A 413 29.99 20.92 15.82
C TYR A 413 30.13 22.03 14.80
N ALA A 414 31.35 22.55 14.63
CA ALA A 414 31.67 23.54 13.62
C ALA A 414 32.00 22.83 12.30
N ASN A 415 31.01 22.73 11.41
CA ASN A 415 31.18 22.11 10.11
C ASN A 415 31.81 23.09 9.12
N LEU A 416 33.11 22.91 8.89
CA LEU A 416 33.91 23.80 8.04
C LEU A 416 33.68 23.54 6.56
N LEU A 417 33.31 22.31 6.20
CA LEU A 417 33.15 21.86 4.83
C LEU A 417 31.82 21.08 4.69
N PRO A 418 30.66 21.75 4.86
CA PRO A 418 29.37 21.12 4.72
C PRO A 418 29.03 20.90 3.23
N TYR A 419 28.59 19.70 2.88
CA TYR A 419 28.09 19.38 1.53
C TYR A 419 26.75 18.67 1.59
N ASP A 420 26.57 17.72 2.50
CA ASP A 420 25.27 17.12 2.80
C ASP A 420 24.81 17.43 4.23
N HIS A 421 23.59 16.98 4.59
CA HIS A 421 23.00 17.18 5.91
C HIS A 421 23.30 16.02 6.88
N GLY A 422 24.26 15.13 6.58
CA GLY A 422 24.51 13.92 7.36
C GLY A 422 24.88 14.20 8.82
N LEU A 423 25.73 15.21 9.07
CA LEU A 423 26.13 15.59 10.43
C LEU A 423 24.94 16.18 11.24
N ILE A 424 24.07 16.94 10.58
CA ILE A 424 22.83 17.47 11.19
C ILE A 424 21.91 16.31 11.57
N GLN A 425 21.73 15.35 10.66
CA GLN A 425 20.90 14.17 10.89
C GLN A 425 21.44 13.30 12.03
N ALA A 426 22.76 13.08 12.12
CA ALA A 426 23.38 12.35 13.22
C ALA A 426 23.16 13.05 14.58
N CYS A 427 23.32 14.37 14.62
CA CYS A 427 23.03 15.18 15.81
C CYS A 427 21.55 15.10 16.23
N LEU A 428 20.64 15.16 15.25
CA LEU A 428 19.21 14.95 15.50
C LEU A 428 18.93 13.55 16.05
N GLN A 429 19.49 12.49 15.45
CA GLN A 429 19.31 11.11 15.89
C GLN A 429 19.78 10.90 17.33
N ARG A 430 20.96 11.43 17.69
CA ARG A 430 21.47 11.37 19.07
C ARG A 430 20.61 12.14 20.07
N ALA A 431 20.03 13.26 19.67
CA ALA A 431 19.12 14.02 20.52
C ALA A 431 17.84 13.25 20.88
N LEU A 432 17.50 12.19 20.13
CA LEU A 432 16.34 11.33 20.37
C LEU A 432 16.65 10.15 21.30
N GLU A 433 17.93 9.84 21.54
CA GLU A 433 18.30 8.73 22.40
C GLU A 433 17.88 9.00 23.86
N PRO A 434 17.20 8.07 24.55
CA PRO A 434 16.71 8.26 25.92
C PRO A 434 17.79 8.43 27.02
N SER A 435 19.05 8.66 26.68
CA SER A 435 20.15 8.60 27.64
C SER A 435 20.55 9.99 28.14
N GLY A 436 20.47 10.20 29.46
CA GLY A 436 21.03 11.39 30.13
C GLY A 436 22.57 11.44 30.12
N ARG A 437 23.22 10.73 29.19
CA ARG A 437 24.67 10.58 29.06
C ARG A 437 25.20 11.16 27.74
N LEU A 438 24.36 11.82 26.96
CA LEU A 438 24.77 12.51 25.74
C LEU A 438 24.80 14.02 25.98
N PRO A 439 25.76 14.73 25.38
CA PRO A 439 25.77 16.17 25.40
C PRO A 439 24.62 16.74 24.56
N ARG A 440 24.26 17.98 24.83
CA ARG A 440 23.35 18.77 23.98
C ARG A 440 24.18 19.39 22.86
N GLU A 441 23.87 19.01 21.64
CA GLU A 441 24.71 19.25 20.47
C GLU A 441 24.03 20.23 19.50
N ALA A 442 24.80 21.18 18.95
CA ALA A 442 24.41 22.05 17.84
C ALA A 442 25.39 21.89 16.67
N VAL A 443 24.96 22.17 15.44
CA VAL A 443 25.80 22.09 14.23
C VAL A 443 25.80 23.43 13.51
N ILE A 444 26.95 24.10 13.48
CA ILE A 444 27.11 25.39 12.81
C ILE A 444 27.81 25.15 11.48
N SER A 445 27.14 25.45 10.37
CA SER A 445 27.63 25.15 9.02
C SER A 445 27.94 26.43 8.24
N GLY A 446 29.22 26.67 7.96
CA GLY A 446 29.69 27.80 7.15
C GLY A 446 30.10 27.37 5.75
N VAL A 447 29.39 27.80 4.71
CA VAL A 447 29.73 27.51 3.32
C VAL A 447 30.66 28.60 2.78
N TRP A 448 31.97 28.38 2.87
CA TRP A 448 32.99 29.34 2.40
C TRP A 448 33.85 28.80 1.24
N ALA A 449 34.06 27.48 1.17
CA ALA A 449 34.77 26.80 0.09
C ALA A 449 33.80 26.42 -1.07
N TYR A 450 34.19 25.56 -2.01
CA TYR A 450 33.37 24.95 -3.10
C TYR A 450 33.23 25.69 -4.44
N ALA A 451 33.26 27.03 -4.49
CA ALA A 451 33.17 27.76 -5.75
C ALA A 451 33.81 29.15 -5.66
N ASP A 452 34.47 29.58 -6.73
CA ASP A 452 34.85 30.99 -6.92
C ASP A 452 33.59 31.88 -7.07
N GLU A 453 32.48 31.29 -7.52
CA GLU A 453 31.20 31.98 -7.66
C GLU A 453 30.40 31.98 -6.34
N ALA A 454 30.11 33.18 -5.83
CA ALA A 454 29.30 33.37 -4.63
C ALA A 454 27.88 32.75 -4.73
N SER A 455 27.30 32.71 -5.94
CA SER A 455 25.96 32.18 -6.18
C SER A 455 25.81 30.69 -5.82
N GLN A 456 26.85 29.89 -6.07
CA GLN A 456 26.83 28.45 -5.76
C GLN A 456 26.91 28.19 -4.25
N ARG A 457 27.70 29.00 -3.53
CA ARG A 457 27.78 28.95 -2.07
C ARG A 457 26.43 29.27 -1.42
N SER A 458 25.75 30.30 -1.91
CA SER A 458 24.39 30.64 -1.45
C SER A 458 23.39 29.51 -1.67
N LYS A 459 23.37 28.91 -2.88
CA LYS A 459 22.48 27.77 -3.18
C LYS A 459 22.71 26.59 -2.24
N MET A 460 23.98 26.28 -1.95
CA MET A 460 24.31 25.18 -1.05
C MET A 460 23.92 25.47 0.41
N ALA A 461 24.16 26.69 0.89
CA ALA A 461 23.73 27.11 2.23
C ALA A 461 22.19 27.05 2.37
N ASP A 462 21.46 27.52 1.36
CA ASP A 462 19.99 27.45 1.32
C ASP A 462 19.50 26.00 1.29
N TRP A 463 20.17 25.13 0.54
CA TRP A 463 19.85 23.71 0.49
C TRP A 463 20.05 23.05 1.87
N LEU A 464 21.17 23.31 2.54
CA LEU A 464 21.46 22.77 3.87
C LEU A 464 20.44 23.24 4.91
N LYS A 465 20.05 24.52 4.85
CA LYS A 465 19.02 25.09 5.73
C LYS A 465 17.68 24.37 5.55
N ARG A 466 17.21 24.22 4.31
CA ARG A 466 15.95 23.52 4.00
C ARG A 466 15.98 22.05 4.41
N ALA A 467 17.11 21.36 4.19
CA ALA A 467 17.28 19.97 4.61
C ALA A 467 17.19 19.83 6.14
N ALA A 468 17.75 20.78 6.90
CA ALA A 468 17.64 20.80 8.36
C ALA A 468 16.19 21.06 8.82
N ASP A 469 15.51 22.02 8.21
CA ASP A 469 14.09 22.34 8.48
C ASP A 469 13.21 21.11 8.26
N HIS A 470 13.35 20.48 7.09
CA HIS A 470 12.53 19.32 6.73
C HIS A 470 12.80 18.10 7.62
N GLN A 471 14.07 17.79 7.93
CA GLN A 471 14.38 16.67 8.80
C GLN A 471 13.85 16.89 10.23
N THR A 472 13.88 18.13 10.71
CA THR A 472 13.29 18.51 12.00
C THR A 472 11.77 18.37 11.95
N GLU A 473 11.11 18.89 10.90
CA GLU A 473 9.67 18.77 10.67
C GLU A 473 9.23 17.30 10.69
N LYS A 474 9.96 16.42 10.00
CA LYS A 474 9.71 14.97 9.96
C LYS A 474 9.70 14.37 11.37
N TYR A 475 10.75 14.59 12.16
CA TYR A 475 10.82 14.04 13.52
C TYR A 475 9.76 14.61 14.46
N VAL A 476 9.32 15.85 14.24
CA VAL A 476 8.21 16.47 14.97
C VAL A 476 6.88 15.81 14.59
N LYS A 477 6.61 15.61 13.29
CA LYS A 477 5.41 14.93 12.77
C LYS A 477 5.28 13.50 13.26
N GLU A 478 6.40 12.79 13.34
CA GLU A 478 6.48 11.44 13.89
C GLU A 478 6.37 11.41 15.43
N ASN A 479 6.22 12.57 16.09
CA ASN A 479 6.16 12.74 17.54
C ASN A 479 7.42 12.22 18.28
N VAL A 480 8.55 12.16 17.57
CA VAL A 480 9.84 11.70 18.10
C VAL A 480 10.59 12.88 18.71
N LEU A 481 10.54 14.06 18.07
CA LEU A 481 11.08 15.32 18.58
C LEU A 481 9.96 16.21 19.12
N LYS A 482 10.06 16.63 20.38
CA LYS A 482 9.10 17.57 21.00
C LYS A 482 9.68 18.97 21.06
N LEU A 483 8.98 19.94 20.47
CA LEU A 483 9.35 21.35 20.55
C LEU A 483 8.57 22.06 21.66
N PRO A 484 9.19 22.99 22.44
CA PRO A 484 8.59 23.56 23.65
C PRO A 484 7.24 24.29 23.50
N ASN A 485 6.77 24.58 22.28
CA ASN A 485 5.51 25.29 22.03
C ASN A 485 4.65 24.63 20.93
N LEU A 486 4.96 23.39 20.54
CA LEU A 486 4.22 22.68 19.51
C LEU A 486 3.68 21.38 20.08
N VAL A 487 2.35 21.33 20.23
CA VAL A 487 1.63 20.13 20.71
C VAL A 487 0.85 19.55 19.54
N LEU A 488 1.36 18.46 18.98
CA LEU A 488 0.62 17.65 18.02
C LEU A 488 -0.24 16.62 18.77
N LYS A 489 -1.45 16.37 18.26
CA LYS A 489 -2.38 15.38 18.82
C LYS A 489 -2.39 14.14 17.93
N ASP A 490 -2.71 12.99 18.51
CA ASP A 490 -3.04 11.78 17.76
C ASP A 490 -4.51 11.83 17.32
N PHE A 491 -4.80 11.28 16.14
CA PHE A 491 -6.17 11.19 15.63
C PHE A 491 -6.96 10.14 16.42
N SER A 492 -8.14 10.50 16.90
CA SER A 492 -9.11 9.57 17.48
C SER A 492 -10.30 9.45 16.54
N PRO A 493 -10.69 8.22 16.13
CA PRO A 493 -11.90 8.00 15.35
C PRO A 493 -13.13 8.53 16.09
N GLU A 494 -14.04 9.20 15.39
CA GLU A 494 -15.29 9.72 15.97
C GLU A 494 -16.49 8.81 15.64
N GLY A 495 -17.27 8.41 16.64
CA GLY A 495 -18.50 7.63 16.44
C GLY A 495 -18.34 6.12 16.53
N VAL A 496 -19.46 5.41 16.40
CA VAL A 496 -19.55 3.95 16.55
C VAL A 496 -19.70 3.31 15.18
N ALA A 497 -18.87 2.31 14.88
CA ALA A 497 -18.95 1.58 13.63
C ALA A 497 -20.33 0.89 13.50
N PRO A 498 -20.97 0.93 12.30
CA PRO A 498 -22.23 0.25 12.09
C PRO A 498 -22.08 -1.27 12.31
N THR A 499 -23.14 -1.89 12.81
CA THR A 499 -23.18 -3.34 13.09
C THR A 499 -24.45 -3.94 12.49
N TYR A 500 -24.43 -5.26 12.25
CA TYR A 500 -25.59 -6.03 11.78
C TYR A 500 -25.91 -7.16 12.76
N ASP A 501 -27.20 -7.50 12.90
CA ASP A 501 -27.62 -8.65 13.70
C ASP A 501 -27.64 -9.93 12.85
N THR A 502 -26.76 -10.87 13.19
CA THR A 502 -26.65 -12.17 12.50
C THR A 502 -27.93 -13.02 12.58
N ARG A 503 -28.84 -12.73 13.53
CA ARG A 503 -30.12 -13.43 13.68
C ARG A 503 -31.14 -13.06 12.61
N GLU A 504 -30.97 -11.92 11.94
CA GLU A 504 -31.86 -11.48 10.86
C GLU A 504 -31.58 -12.20 9.53
N TYR A 505 -30.46 -12.92 9.44
CA TYR A 505 -30.02 -13.67 8.27
C TYR A 505 -30.26 -15.17 8.46
N VAL A 506 -31.40 -15.64 7.97
CA VAL A 506 -31.89 -17.02 8.13
C VAL A 506 -31.46 -17.89 6.95
N LEU A 507 -31.53 -17.36 5.71
CA LEU A 507 -31.13 -18.07 4.50
C LEU A 507 -29.63 -17.92 4.20
N THR A 508 -29.11 -16.75 4.54
CA THR A 508 -27.73 -16.33 4.27
C THR A 508 -26.97 -16.06 5.57
N ALA A 509 -25.67 -15.81 5.45
CA ALA A 509 -24.80 -15.42 6.53
C ALA A 509 -23.80 -14.37 6.02
N PRO A 510 -23.70 -13.21 6.70
CA PRO A 510 -22.60 -12.29 6.49
C PRO A 510 -21.25 -12.93 6.83
N VAL A 511 -20.30 -12.86 5.92
CA VAL A 511 -18.94 -13.38 6.09
C VAL A 511 -17.96 -12.22 6.09
N GLU A 512 -17.27 -12.02 7.22
CA GLU A 512 -16.21 -11.02 7.42
C GLU A 512 -16.62 -9.58 7.06
N GLY A 513 -17.92 -9.27 7.05
CA GLY A 513 -18.40 -7.95 6.65
C GLY A 513 -18.27 -7.63 5.15
N LYS A 514 -17.87 -8.60 4.30
CA LYS A 514 -17.59 -8.41 2.86
C LYS A 514 -18.60 -9.12 1.95
N HIS A 515 -19.04 -10.31 2.33
CA HIS A 515 -19.90 -11.15 1.49
C HIS A 515 -21.16 -11.59 2.24
N LEU A 516 -22.20 -11.91 1.48
CA LEU A 516 -23.43 -12.51 1.99
C LEU A 516 -23.56 -13.90 1.34
N SER A 517 -23.17 -14.96 2.04
CA SER A 517 -23.15 -16.32 1.51
C SER A 517 -24.39 -17.09 1.93
N PHE A 518 -24.92 -17.98 1.08
CA PHE A 518 -25.95 -18.93 1.52
C PHE A 518 -25.43 -19.85 2.61
N ARG A 519 -26.27 -20.20 3.59
CA ARG A 519 -25.89 -21.20 4.60
C ARG A 519 -25.98 -22.61 4.02
N GLN A 520 -25.02 -23.46 4.34
CA GLN A 520 -24.99 -24.84 3.83
C GLN A 520 -26.23 -25.64 4.25
N ASP A 521 -26.67 -25.51 5.50
CA ASP A 521 -27.86 -26.19 6.02
C ASP A 521 -29.16 -25.77 5.31
N VAL A 522 -29.23 -24.51 4.85
CA VAL A 522 -30.33 -24.03 4.03
C VAL A 522 -30.26 -24.63 2.63
N LEU A 523 -29.09 -24.67 2.00
CA LEU A 523 -28.94 -25.30 0.68
C LEU A 523 -29.30 -26.79 0.72
N ASP A 524 -28.84 -27.52 1.75
CA ASP A 524 -29.13 -28.94 1.92
C ASP A 524 -30.65 -29.22 2.03
N VAL A 525 -31.42 -28.29 2.60
CA VAL A 525 -32.89 -28.39 2.73
C VAL A 525 -33.62 -28.07 1.42
N TYR A 526 -33.11 -27.13 0.62
CA TYR A 526 -33.84 -26.58 -0.53
C TYR A 526 -33.39 -27.18 -1.89
N ASP A 527 -32.15 -27.67 -2.02
CA ASP A 527 -31.61 -28.27 -3.25
C ASP A 527 -32.39 -29.54 -3.67
N GLY A 528 -33.02 -30.25 -2.73
CA GLY A 528 -33.87 -31.41 -2.98
C GLY A 528 -35.37 -31.11 -3.00
N LYS A 529 -35.79 -29.86 -2.78
CA LYS A 529 -37.20 -29.48 -2.53
C LYS A 529 -37.94 -28.98 -3.77
N PHE A 530 -37.21 -28.53 -4.80
CA PHE A 530 -37.77 -28.01 -6.04
C PHE A 530 -37.45 -28.94 -7.20
N SER A 531 -38.33 -29.91 -7.43
CA SER A 531 -38.14 -30.92 -8.48
C SER A 531 -38.58 -30.40 -9.86
N LYS A 532 -39.66 -29.62 -9.92
CA LYS A 532 -40.21 -29.03 -11.15
C LYS A 532 -39.70 -27.60 -11.39
N LEU A 533 -39.36 -26.87 -10.31
CA LEU A 533 -38.87 -25.48 -10.38
C LEU A 533 -37.35 -25.33 -10.15
N LYS A 534 -36.58 -26.39 -10.43
CA LYS A 534 -35.13 -26.42 -10.21
C LYS A 534 -34.40 -25.28 -10.94
N GLU A 535 -34.74 -25.04 -12.21
CA GLU A 535 -34.09 -24.00 -13.02
C GLU A 535 -34.32 -22.59 -12.45
N ALA A 536 -35.54 -22.30 -11.99
CA ALA A 536 -35.88 -21.01 -11.39
C ALA A 536 -35.16 -20.79 -10.04
N TYR A 537 -35.02 -21.85 -9.24
CA TYR A 537 -34.26 -21.82 -7.99
C TYR A 537 -32.75 -21.64 -8.23
N GLU A 538 -32.16 -22.34 -9.19
CA GLU A 538 -30.75 -22.16 -9.59
C GLU A 538 -30.48 -20.76 -10.15
N ALA A 539 -31.41 -20.21 -10.95
CA ALA A 539 -31.32 -18.85 -11.45
C ALA A 539 -31.31 -17.80 -10.31
N LEU A 540 -32.13 -18.01 -9.26
CA LEU A 540 -32.13 -17.17 -8.05
C LEU A 540 -30.81 -17.23 -7.29
N LYS A 541 -30.25 -18.44 -7.08
CA LYS A 541 -28.95 -18.62 -6.43
C LYS A 541 -27.82 -17.98 -7.24
N SER A 542 -27.81 -18.18 -8.55
CA SER A 542 -26.82 -17.61 -9.46
C SER A 542 -26.87 -16.07 -9.45
N LYS A 543 -28.07 -15.48 -9.54
CA LYS A 543 -28.25 -14.03 -9.46
C LYS A 543 -27.77 -13.43 -8.14
N HIS A 544 -28.03 -14.10 -7.01
CA HIS A 544 -27.54 -13.67 -5.71
C HIS A 544 -26.01 -13.77 -5.62
N ASN A 545 -25.44 -14.93 -5.95
CA ASN A 545 -24.00 -15.17 -5.83
C ASN A 545 -23.20 -14.22 -6.73
N ALA A 546 -23.67 -13.95 -7.95
CA ALA A 546 -23.03 -13.01 -8.87
C ALA A 546 -22.79 -11.62 -8.24
N LYS A 547 -23.71 -11.15 -7.37
CA LYS A 547 -23.63 -9.82 -6.76
C LYS A 547 -23.09 -9.83 -5.33
N HIS A 548 -23.40 -10.85 -4.53
CA HIS A 548 -23.19 -10.82 -3.08
C HIS A 548 -22.27 -11.93 -2.54
N ASN A 549 -21.98 -12.96 -3.33
CA ASN A 549 -21.04 -14.04 -2.99
C ASN A 549 -20.33 -14.58 -4.24
N PRO A 550 -19.38 -13.82 -4.84
CA PRO A 550 -18.76 -14.18 -6.11
C PRO A 550 -18.04 -15.52 -6.10
N SER A 551 -17.56 -15.96 -4.93
CA SER A 551 -16.93 -17.27 -4.75
C SER A 551 -17.88 -18.45 -5.00
N GLY A 552 -19.20 -18.23 -4.86
CA GLY A 552 -20.21 -19.28 -4.87
C GLY A 552 -20.16 -20.22 -3.67
N VAL A 553 -19.21 -20.04 -2.74
CA VAL A 553 -19.00 -20.95 -1.61
C VAL A 553 -20.03 -20.66 -0.51
N PRO A 554 -20.76 -21.67 -0.02
CA PRO A 554 -21.71 -21.49 1.07
C PRO A 554 -21.04 -21.44 2.44
N TYR A 555 -21.70 -20.79 3.39
CA TYR A 555 -21.26 -20.65 4.77
C TYR A 555 -21.47 -21.96 5.56
N LYS A 556 -20.39 -22.46 6.19
CA LYS A 556 -20.34 -23.74 6.92
C LYS A 556 -20.17 -23.60 8.44
N GLY A 557 -20.34 -22.39 9.01
CA GLY A 557 -20.25 -22.12 10.46
C GLY A 557 -18.90 -21.52 10.90
N ALA A 558 -18.90 -20.88 12.07
CA ALA A 558 -17.82 -20.01 12.59
C ALA A 558 -16.53 -20.72 13.07
N GLY A 559 -16.21 -21.92 12.58
CA GLY A 559 -15.06 -22.71 13.05
C GLY A 559 -14.33 -23.54 11.99
N LYS A 560 -14.73 -23.48 10.72
CA LYS A 560 -14.01 -24.09 9.60
C LYS A 560 -13.61 -22.97 8.65
N ARG A 561 -12.29 -22.78 8.49
CA ARG A 561 -11.66 -21.74 7.67
C ARG A 561 -12.48 -21.39 6.43
N THR A 562 -12.84 -20.11 6.29
CA THR A 562 -13.04 -19.49 4.98
C THR A 562 -11.67 -19.36 4.31
N GLU A 563 -11.57 -19.90 3.10
CA GLU A 563 -10.38 -19.85 2.26
C GLU A 563 -10.34 -18.57 1.40
N PRO A 564 -9.17 -18.22 0.83
CA PRO A 564 -8.81 -16.87 0.43
C PRO A 564 -9.68 -16.33 -0.70
N ASP A 565 -9.80 -15.00 -0.71
CA ASP A 565 -10.49 -14.18 -1.73
C ASP A 565 -10.34 -14.81 -3.13
N SER A 566 -11.42 -15.39 -3.65
CA SER A 566 -11.49 -15.78 -5.05
C SER A 566 -11.55 -14.51 -5.88
N VAL A 567 -10.39 -14.05 -6.34
CA VAL A 567 -10.27 -13.07 -7.42
C VAL A 567 -11.15 -13.56 -8.57
N GLN A 568 -12.11 -12.75 -9.00
CA GLN A 568 -12.88 -13.05 -10.20
C GLN A 568 -11.89 -13.34 -11.33
N GLU A 569 -11.92 -14.55 -11.90
CA GLU A 569 -11.13 -14.87 -13.09
C GLU A 569 -11.58 -13.95 -14.22
N VAL A 570 -10.73 -12.97 -14.55
CA VAL A 570 -10.91 -12.11 -15.72
C VAL A 570 -10.74 -13.00 -16.96
N GLN A 571 -11.83 -13.28 -17.68
CA GLN A 571 -11.75 -13.99 -18.96
C GLN A 571 -11.12 -13.07 -20.02
N GLY A 572 -9.89 -13.35 -20.44
CA GLY A 572 -9.19 -12.61 -21.50
C GLY A 572 -9.64 -13.01 -22.91
N GLU A 573 -9.70 -12.04 -23.83
CA GLU A 573 -9.97 -12.30 -25.25
C GLU A 573 -8.76 -13.01 -25.91
N PRO A 574 -8.95 -13.97 -26.82
CA PRO A 574 -7.84 -14.54 -27.59
C PRO A 574 -7.24 -13.49 -28.53
N PHE A 575 -5.97 -13.70 -28.91
CA PHE A 575 -5.38 -12.99 -30.06
C PHE A 575 -5.94 -13.57 -31.37
N PRO A 576 -6.14 -12.75 -32.41
CA PRO A 576 -6.44 -13.23 -33.76
C PRO A 576 -5.36 -14.20 -34.26
N ASP A 577 -5.76 -15.16 -35.09
CA ASP A 577 -4.85 -16.18 -35.63
C ASP A 577 -3.72 -15.57 -36.47
N GLU A 578 -4.01 -14.48 -37.19
CA GLU A 578 -3.03 -13.73 -38.01
C GLU A 578 -1.92 -13.04 -37.19
N ASP A 579 -2.17 -12.76 -35.92
CA ASP A 579 -1.19 -12.22 -34.98
C ASP A 579 -0.61 -13.32 -34.07
N SER A 580 -0.99 -14.59 -34.25
CA SER A 580 -0.62 -15.71 -33.38
C SER A 580 0.35 -16.69 -34.05
N PHE A 581 1.50 -16.89 -33.43
CA PHE A 581 2.58 -17.74 -33.92
C PHE A 581 2.77 -18.95 -32.99
N GLU A 582 3.06 -20.11 -33.57
CA GLU A 582 3.19 -21.37 -32.82
C GLU A 582 4.37 -21.37 -31.85
N SER A 583 5.45 -20.63 -32.16
CA SER A 583 6.65 -20.58 -31.34
C SER A 583 7.56 -19.41 -31.68
N LEU A 584 8.50 -19.11 -30.78
CA LEU A 584 9.58 -18.15 -31.01
C LEU A 584 10.46 -18.49 -32.21
N ASP A 585 10.66 -19.78 -32.51
CA ASP A 585 11.48 -20.22 -33.64
C ASP A 585 10.82 -19.91 -34.99
N LYS A 586 9.48 -19.94 -35.06
CA LYS A 586 8.75 -19.45 -36.23
C LYS A 586 8.95 -17.95 -36.42
N VAL A 587 8.90 -17.16 -35.35
CA VAL A 587 9.17 -15.72 -35.41
C VAL A 587 10.59 -15.45 -35.91
N LYS A 588 11.60 -16.17 -35.40
CA LYS A 588 12.99 -16.07 -35.87
C LYS A 588 13.13 -16.47 -37.35
N ALA A 589 12.41 -17.49 -37.80
CA ALA A 589 12.42 -17.91 -39.20
C ALA A 589 11.77 -16.88 -40.13
N THR A 590 10.70 -16.19 -39.68
CA THR A 590 9.97 -15.20 -40.47
C THR A 590 10.63 -13.81 -40.46
N ASP A 591 11.14 -13.38 -39.31
CA ASP A 591 11.63 -12.00 -39.10
C ASP A 591 13.13 -11.89 -38.80
N GLY A 592 13.84 -13.02 -38.78
CA GLY A 592 15.30 -13.06 -38.64
C GLY A 592 15.77 -12.95 -37.19
N HIS A 593 16.79 -12.14 -36.95
CA HIS A 593 17.32 -11.96 -35.60
C HIS A 593 16.28 -11.28 -34.68
N VAL A 594 16.14 -11.79 -33.47
CA VAL A 594 15.23 -11.27 -32.46
C VAL A 594 15.98 -10.97 -31.16
N THR A 595 15.62 -9.86 -30.52
CA THR A 595 16.07 -9.49 -29.18
C THR A 595 14.98 -9.89 -28.19
N VAL A 596 15.34 -10.71 -27.19
CA VAL A 596 14.42 -11.13 -26.13
C VAL A 596 14.71 -10.30 -24.88
N ILE A 597 13.68 -9.71 -24.32
CA ILE A 597 13.74 -8.90 -23.10
C ILE A 597 12.80 -9.53 -22.07
N GLN A 598 13.34 -9.76 -20.87
CA GLN A 598 12.56 -10.30 -19.76
C GLN A 598 11.44 -9.33 -19.35
N SER A 599 10.22 -9.83 -19.15
CA SER A 599 9.09 -9.01 -18.72
C SER A 599 9.05 -8.85 -17.20
N GLN A 600 8.12 -8.02 -16.71
CA GLN A 600 7.83 -7.89 -15.27
C GLN A 600 7.15 -9.13 -14.67
N LEU A 601 6.60 -10.03 -15.52
CA LEU A 601 6.01 -11.30 -15.14
C LEU A 601 6.73 -12.43 -15.91
N PRO A 602 7.98 -12.75 -15.55
CA PRO A 602 8.83 -13.66 -16.34
C PRO A 602 8.27 -15.09 -16.43
N GLU A 603 7.45 -15.49 -15.45
CA GLU A 603 6.76 -16.79 -15.45
C GLU A 603 5.61 -16.85 -16.47
N LEU A 604 5.08 -15.69 -16.89
CA LEU A 604 3.93 -15.59 -17.79
C LEU A 604 4.36 -15.29 -19.23
N PHE A 605 5.24 -14.31 -19.44
CA PHE A 605 5.67 -13.93 -20.79
C PHE A 605 7.04 -13.23 -20.85
N GLU A 606 7.59 -13.13 -22.05
CA GLU A 606 8.78 -12.35 -22.40
C GLU A 606 8.45 -11.41 -23.57
N LEU A 607 9.16 -10.30 -23.69
CA LEU A 607 9.05 -9.40 -24.84
C LEU A 607 10.06 -9.79 -25.92
N VAL A 608 9.63 -9.80 -27.17
CA VAL A 608 10.49 -10.17 -28.31
C VAL A 608 10.40 -9.09 -29.38
N PHE A 609 11.55 -8.50 -29.71
CA PHE A 609 11.66 -7.49 -30.75
C PHE A 609 12.41 -8.05 -31.95
N SER A 610 11.80 -7.96 -33.12
CA SER A 610 12.41 -8.43 -34.36
C SER A 610 13.24 -7.36 -35.07
N ALA A 611 14.13 -7.79 -35.96
CA ALA A 611 14.89 -6.90 -36.84
C ALA A 611 14.01 -6.05 -37.78
N LYS A 612 12.72 -6.37 -37.93
CA LYS A 612 11.73 -5.60 -38.71
C LYS A 612 10.92 -4.60 -37.87
N ASN A 613 11.39 -4.26 -36.66
CA ASN A 613 10.70 -3.38 -35.69
C ASN A 613 9.32 -3.89 -35.22
N ALA A 614 9.01 -5.18 -35.41
CA ALA A 614 7.80 -5.79 -34.85
C ALA A 614 8.06 -6.33 -33.45
N MET A 615 7.12 -6.11 -32.54
CA MET A 615 7.10 -6.60 -31.17
C MET A 615 6.14 -7.77 -31.02
N TYR A 616 6.58 -8.77 -30.28
CA TYR A 616 5.82 -9.96 -29.92
C TYR A 616 5.84 -10.20 -28.40
N LEU A 617 4.76 -10.80 -27.88
CA LEU A 617 4.74 -11.44 -26.56
C LEU A 617 5.03 -12.92 -26.74
N HIS A 618 6.09 -13.44 -26.14
CA HIS A 618 6.35 -14.88 -26.06
C HIS A 618 5.80 -15.42 -24.74
N ALA A 619 4.69 -16.15 -24.79
CA ALA A 619 4.05 -16.70 -23.61
C ALA A 619 4.84 -17.90 -23.07
N LYS A 620 5.12 -17.90 -21.75
CA LYS A 620 5.87 -18.94 -21.06
C LYS A 620 4.97 -19.97 -20.40
N SER A 621 3.77 -19.55 -20.02
CA SER A 621 2.72 -20.39 -19.44
C SER A 621 1.35 -19.99 -19.97
N ASP A 622 0.36 -20.86 -19.79
CA ASP A 622 -1.04 -20.53 -20.05
C ASP A 622 -1.51 -19.51 -19.00
N GLY A 623 -2.22 -18.47 -19.42
CA GLY A 623 -2.72 -17.46 -18.50
C GLY A 623 -3.49 -16.31 -19.16
N VAL A 624 -3.80 -15.28 -18.37
CA VAL A 624 -4.44 -14.04 -18.85
C VAL A 624 -3.54 -12.86 -18.50
N LEU A 625 -3.19 -12.06 -19.49
CA LEU A 625 -2.49 -10.80 -19.32
C LEU A 625 -3.50 -9.66 -19.23
N ASN A 626 -3.61 -9.06 -18.05
CA ASN A 626 -4.59 -8.01 -17.75
C ASN A 626 -4.12 -6.62 -18.21
N THR A 627 -5.04 -5.65 -18.22
CA THR A 627 -4.79 -4.26 -18.60
C THR A 627 -4.09 -3.44 -17.52
N ASP A 628 -3.98 -3.96 -16.30
CA ASP A 628 -3.32 -3.33 -15.16
C ASP A 628 -1.84 -3.74 -15.03
N VAL A 629 -1.33 -4.59 -15.92
CA VAL A 629 0.07 -5.00 -15.96
C VAL A 629 0.83 -4.19 -17.02
N PRO A 630 1.82 -3.37 -16.64
CA PRO A 630 2.70 -2.73 -17.61
C PRO A 630 3.50 -3.76 -18.41
N LEU A 631 3.47 -3.61 -19.73
CA LEU A 631 4.28 -4.43 -20.64
C LEU A 631 5.75 -3.99 -20.58
N MET A 632 5.99 -2.67 -20.68
CA MET A 632 7.32 -2.04 -20.75
C MET A 632 7.23 -0.52 -20.60
N ASP A 633 8.37 0.11 -20.36
CA ASP A 633 8.51 1.57 -20.29
C ASP A 633 9.09 2.15 -21.59
N LEU A 634 8.71 3.39 -21.89
CA LEU A 634 9.19 4.17 -23.04
C LEU A 634 10.41 5.02 -22.68
N HIS A 635 11.51 4.90 -23.40
CA HIS A 635 12.68 5.77 -23.21
C HIS A 635 12.53 7.10 -23.97
N GLY A 636 13.00 8.17 -23.34
CA GLY A 636 12.78 9.54 -23.81
C GLY A 636 13.21 10.58 -22.77
N GLU A 637 12.77 11.81 -22.99
CA GLU A 637 13.04 12.96 -22.12
C GLU A 637 11.75 13.66 -21.73
N PHE A 638 11.60 14.01 -20.46
CA PHE A 638 10.54 14.89 -20.00
C PHE A 638 10.92 16.35 -20.25
N LEU A 639 10.02 17.13 -20.84
CA LEU A 639 10.23 18.51 -21.27
C LEU A 639 9.23 19.43 -20.55
N THR A 640 9.69 20.63 -20.16
CA THR A 640 8.82 21.65 -19.54
C THR A 640 8.91 23.01 -20.23
N GLY A 641 7.78 23.72 -20.22
CA GLY A 641 7.63 25.10 -20.68
C GLY A 641 8.25 25.38 -22.03
N LYS A 642 9.34 26.15 -22.04
CA LYS A 642 9.99 26.62 -23.27
C LYS A 642 10.65 25.49 -24.07
N GLU A 643 10.97 24.35 -23.44
CA GLU A 643 11.62 23.21 -24.09
C GLU A 643 10.70 22.46 -25.06
N ILE A 644 9.39 22.65 -24.90
CA ILE A 644 8.34 22.03 -25.72
C ILE A 644 8.20 22.74 -27.08
N ALA A 645 8.55 24.03 -27.15
CA ALA A 645 8.34 24.83 -28.34
C ALA A 645 9.09 24.26 -29.57
N GLY A 646 8.35 23.99 -30.64
CA GLY A 646 8.90 23.47 -31.90
C GLY A 646 9.20 21.96 -31.92
N LYS A 647 8.86 21.21 -30.86
CA LYS A 647 8.94 19.75 -30.85
C LYS A 647 7.69 19.14 -31.48
N LYS A 648 7.88 18.08 -32.28
CA LYS A 648 6.82 17.22 -32.84
C LYS A 648 6.89 15.85 -32.17
N ASP A 649 5.83 15.05 -32.31
CA ASP A 649 5.74 13.67 -31.83
C ASP A 649 5.98 13.54 -30.31
N ILE A 650 5.42 14.47 -29.55
CA ILE A 650 5.47 14.51 -28.08
C ILE A 650 4.19 13.93 -27.48
N LEU A 651 4.33 13.25 -26.34
CA LEU A 651 3.20 12.83 -25.51
C LEU A 651 2.89 13.93 -24.50
N THR A 652 1.69 14.50 -24.54
CA THR A 652 1.27 15.50 -23.54
C THR A 652 1.17 14.88 -22.16
N TYR A 653 1.80 15.50 -21.15
CA TYR A 653 1.96 14.92 -19.82
C TYR A 653 1.07 15.61 -18.77
N LYS A 654 -0.21 15.78 -19.07
CA LYS A 654 -1.11 16.67 -18.32
C LYS A 654 -2.04 15.91 -17.37
N LEU A 655 -2.08 16.37 -16.11
CA LEU A 655 -3.14 16.04 -15.14
C LEU A 655 -4.19 17.15 -15.18
N ALA A 656 -5.43 16.80 -15.51
CA ALA A 656 -6.52 17.77 -15.64
C ALA A 656 -7.28 17.97 -14.32
N ASP A 657 -7.51 16.88 -13.58
CA ASP A 657 -8.35 16.83 -12.38
C ASP A 657 -8.13 15.50 -11.64
N GLY A 658 -8.90 15.27 -10.57
CA GLY A 658 -8.89 14.01 -9.83
C GLY A 658 -9.27 12.76 -10.65
N ALA A 659 -9.96 12.89 -11.79
CA ALA A 659 -10.35 11.78 -12.65
C ALA A 659 -9.27 11.40 -13.67
N SER A 660 -8.17 12.15 -13.73
CA SER A 660 -7.05 11.87 -14.64
C SER A 660 -6.45 10.49 -14.36
N VAL A 661 -6.43 9.63 -15.37
CA VAL A 661 -5.96 8.23 -15.27
C VAL A 661 -4.50 8.12 -15.70
N ALA A 662 -3.67 7.55 -14.83
CA ALA A 662 -2.26 7.30 -15.10
C ALA A 662 -1.76 6.08 -14.32
N CYS A 663 -0.55 5.63 -14.61
CA CYS A 663 0.16 4.73 -13.71
C CYS A 663 0.72 5.55 -12.56
N PHE A 664 0.44 5.17 -11.32
CA PHE A 664 1.02 5.81 -10.14
C PHE A 664 1.87 4.80 -9.37
N SER A 665 2.99 5.24 -8.82
CA SER A 665 3.88 4.35 -8.07
C SER A 665 4.59 5.08 -6.95
N HIS A 666 5.17 4.31 -6.04
CA HIS A 666 5.94 4.78 -4.89
C HIS A 666 7.24 3.95 -4.79
N PRO A 667 8.43 4.54 -4.56
CA PRO A 667 9.71 3.83 -4.45
C PRO A 667 9.70 2.72 -3.40
N ASP A 668 9.14 3.00 -2.22
CA ASP A 668 8.95 2.01 -1.14
C ASP A 668 7.60 1.26 -1.24
N GLY A 669 6.89 1.34 -2.37
CA GLY A 669 5.50 0.92 -2.52
C GLY A 669 5.24 -0.58 -2.31
N GLU A 670 6.27 -1.41 -2.35
CA GLU A 670 6.19 -2.83 -1.98
C GLU A 670 6.29 -3.08 -0.47
N SER A 671 6.83 -2.13 0.29
CA SER A 671 6.98 -2.22 1.76
C SER A 671 5.75 -1.72 2.53
N TRP A 672 4.93 -0.86 1.91
CA TRP A 672 3.71 -0.34 2.51
C TRP A 672 2.57 -1.35 2.36
N LYS A 673 1.74 -1.48 3.42
CA LYS A 673 0.64 -2.44 3.46
C LYS A 673 -0.70 -1.73 3.64
N PRO A 674 -1.65 -1.88 2.70
CA PRO A 674 -1.56 -2.65 1.45
C PRO A 674 -0.70 -1.94 0.39
N PRO A 675 -0.07 -2.66 -0.56
CA PRO A 675 0.62 -2.04 -1.68
C PRO A 675 -0.37 -1.30 -2.58
N PHE A 676 0.04 -0.18 -3.18
CA PHE A 676 -0.77 0.51 -4.18
C PHE A 676 -0.86 -0.32 -5.48
N THR A 677 -1.90 -0.07 -6.27
CA THR A 677 -2.15 -0.82 -7.51
C THR A 677 -0.94 -0.78 -8.46
N LYS A 678 -0.66 -1.90 -9.15
CA LYS A 678 0.48 -2.00 -10.10
C LYS A 678 0.19 -1.38 -11.48
N GLY A 679 -1.06 -0.98 -11.72
CA GLY A 679 -1.57 -0.53 -13.02
C GLY A 679 -2.13 0.88 -13.04
N LEU A 680 -3.20 1.08 -13.81
CA LEU A 680 -3.89 2.36 -13.91
C LEU A 680 -4.71 2.65 -12.67
N ALA A 681 -4.65 3.91 -12.22
CA ALA A 681 -5.54 4.46 -11.24
C ALA A 681 -5.86 5.91 -11.61
N THR A 682 -6.91 6.46 -11.01
CA THR A 682 -7.18 7.89 -11.05
C THR A 682 -6.25 8.64 -10.10
N LEU A 683 -5.97 9.91 -10.39
CA LEU A 683 -5.20 10.78 -9.50
C LEU A 683 -5.83 10.86 -8.11
N LYS A 684 -7.18 10.87 -8.03
CA LYS A 684 -7.89 10.86 -6.76
C LYS A 684 -7.61 9.58 -5.97
N GLU A 685 -7.72 8.41 -6.58
CA GLU A 685 -7.44 7.12 -5.89
C GLU A 685 -6.02 7.08 -5.34
N PHE A 686 -5.05 7.63 -6.08
CA PHE A 686 -3.68 7.69 -5.61
C PHE A 686 -3.46 8.69 -4.47
N ILE A 687 -4.05 9.89 -4.54
CA ILE A 687 -3.99 10.88 -3.45
C ILE A 687 -4.67 10.35 -2.20
N ASP A 688 -5.82 9.70 -2.36
CA ASP A 688 -6.55 9.02 -1.30
C ASP A 688 -5.67 7.96 -0.61
N TYR A 689 -4.97 7.15 -1.39
CA TYR A 689 -4.01 6.16 -0.87
C TYR A 689 -2.85 6.79 -0.11
N LEU A 690 -2.23 7.85 -0.67
CA LEU A 690 -1.15 8.59 -0.01
C LEU A 690 -1.65 9.21 1.31
N THR A 691 -2.88 9.72 1.30
CA THR A 691 -3.54 10.23 2.51
C THR A 691 -3.74 9.11 3.52
N ASP A 692 -4.18 7.93 3.13
CA ASP A 692 -4.32 6.80 4.06
C ASP A 692 -2.98 6.39 4.67
N CYS A 693 -1.89 6.49 3.89
CA CYS A 693 -0.52 6.14 4.28
C CYS A 693 0.20 7.18 5.16
N GLY A 694 -0.28 8.43 5.27
CA GLY A 694 0.38 9.43 6.12
C GLY A 694 0.57 10.82 5.50
N PHE A 695 0.37 10.97 4.21
CA PHE A 695 0.86 12.13 3.46
C PHE A 695 -0.26 13.14 3.17
N GLY A 696 -0.08 14.40 3.59
CA GLY A 696 -1.13 15.43 3.57
C GLY A 696 -1.07 16.42 2.40
N SER A 697 0.02 16.45 1.66
CA SER A 697 0.19 17.34 0.50
C SER A 697 0.91 16.64 -0.63
N VAL A 698 0.39 16.80 -1.85
CA VAL A 698 1.03 16.32 -3.07
C VAL A 698 1.39 17.53 -3.91
N THR A 699 2.68 17.72 -4.13
CA THR A 699 3.17 18.74 -5.07
C THR A 699 3.55 18.09 -6.40
N SER A 700 3.45 18.79 -7.51
CA SER A 700 4.01 18.34 -8.79
C SER A 700 4.83 19.47 -9.42
N PRO A 701 5.94 19.17 -10.13
CA PRO A 701 6.76 20.21 -10.76
C PRO A 701 5.98 21.11 -11.71
N CYS A 702 5.08 20.52 -12.51
CA CYS A 702 4.33 21.23 -13.56
C CYS A 702 2.87 21.49 -13.19
N HIS A 703 2.36 20.86 -12.13
CA HIS A 703 0.97 20.98 -11.70
C HIS A 703 0.88 21.42 -10.24
N GLU A 704 -0.01 22.37 -9.97
CA GLU A 704 -0.49 22.68 -8.63
C GLU A 704 -1.67 21.76 -8.33
N ILE A 705 -1.50 20.87 -7.36
CA ILE A 705 -2.54 19.95 -6.93
C ILE A 705 -3.03 20.44 -5.56
N SER A 706 -4.32 20.75 -5.48
CA SER A 706 -4.97 21.20 -4.24
C SER A 706 -6.15 20.29 -3.92
N ILE A 707 -6.33 19.99 -2.65
CA ILE A 707 -7.42 19.13 -2.18
C ILE A 707 -8.41 20.02 -1.42
N GLY A 708 -9.61 20.18 -1.97
CA GLY A 708 -10.68 20.99 -1.38
C GLY A 708 -11.21 20.42 -0.06
N GLU A 709 -12.07 21.18 0.61
CA GLU A 709 -12.70 20.81 1.90
C GLU A 709 -13.48 19.49 1.83
N SER A 710 -14.06 19.17 0.67
CA SER A 710 -14.82 17.93 0.42
C SER A 710 -13.99 16.78 -0.17
N GLY A 711 -12.65 16.84 -0.10
CA GLY A 711 -11.77 15.85 -0.73
C GLY A 711 -11.70 15.93 -2.27
N ALA A 712 -12.25 16.99 -2.87
CA ALA A 712 -12.16 17.22 -4.31
C ALA A 712 -10.72 17.59 -4.72
N VAL A 713 -10.16 16.88 -5.69
CA VAL A 713 -8.81 17.12 -6.19
C VAL A 713 -8.88 18.10 -7.36
N ASN A 714 -8.37 19.32 -7.14
CA ASN A 714 -8.26 20.36 -8.15
C ASN A 714 -6.82 20.42 -8.65
N VAL A 715 -6.65 20.37 -9.97
CA VAL A 715 -5.34 20.45 -10.61
C VAL A 715 -5.27 21.71 -11.47
N LYS A 716 -4.23 22.51 -11.25
CA LYS A 716 -3.94 23.70 -12.05
C LYS A 716 -2.56 23.56 -12.68
N GLU A 717 -2.50 23.67 -14.00
CA GLU A 717 -1.24 23.64 -14.74
C GLU A 717 -0.42 24.91 -14.44
N LYS A 718 0.80 24.73 -13.92
CA LYS A 718 1.76 25.83 -13.67
C LYS A 718 2.60 26.12 -14.91
N GLU A 719 3.01 25.06 -15.59
CA GLU A 719 3.87 25.10 -16.76
C GLU A 719 3.50 23.95 -17.69
N ALA A 720 3.58 24.18 -19.00
CA ALA A 720 3.35 23.14 -19.99
C ALA A 720 4.35 21.98 -19.79
N CYS A 721 3.89 20.75 -19.94
CA CYS A 721 4.71 19.55 -19.78
C CYS A 721 4.40 18.48 -20.84
N ALA A 722 5.46 17.85 -21.32
CA ALA A 722 5.38 16.80 -22.34
C ALA A 722 6.51 15.80 -22.18
N TYR A 723 6.36 14.63 -22.78
CA TYR A 723 7.41 13.64 -22.90
C TYR A 723 7.78 13.46 -24.36
N LEU A 724 9.09 13.54 -24.66
CA LEU A 724 9.64 13.33 -25.99
C LEU A 724 10.23 11.91 -26.07
N PRO A 725 9.57 10.98 -26.79
CA PRO A 725 10.11 9.65 -27.05
C PRO A 725 11.44 9.72 -27.79
N LYS A 726 12.41 8.89 -27.41
CA LYS A 726 13.72 8.80 -28.08
C LYS A 726 14.11 7.35 -28.34
N LYS A 727 14.90 7.15 -29.39
CA LYS A 727 15.61 5.88 -29.60
C LYS A 727 16.69 5.71 -28.54
N ILE A 728 16.93 4.46 -28.15
CA ILE A 728 17.92 4.11 -27.14
C ILE A 728 19.33 4.35 -27.71
N PRO A 729 20.28 4.93 -26.95
CA PRO A 729 21.66 5.08 -27.39
C PRO A 729 22.32 3.73 -27.67
N SER A 730 23.15 3.65 -28.71
CA SER A 730 23.74 2.41 -29.24
C SER A 730 24.58 1.56 -28.26
N ARG A 731 24.96 2.11 -27.10
CA ARG A 731 25.73 1.41 -26.06
C ARG A 731 24.89 0.98 -24.84
N THR A 732 23.60 1.29 -24.83
CA THR A 732 22.72 0.96 -23.70
C THR A 732 22.13 -0.44 -23.91
N GLN A 733 22.18 -1.28 -22.88
CA GLN A 733 21.53 -2.58 -22.94
C GLN A 733 20.00 -2.43 -22.92
N ALA A 734 19.33 -3.19 -23.79
CA ALA A 734 17.88 -3.23 -23.86
C ALA A 734 17.31 -3.98 -22.65
N ASP A 735 16.35 -3.37 -21.96
CA ASP A 735 15.62 -3.96 -20.83
C ASP A 735 14.17 -3.46 -20.78
N ASN A 736 13.39 -3.94 -19.81
CA ASN A 736 11.97 -3.57 -19.69
C ASN A 736 11.76 -2.05 -19.52
N SER A 737 12.74 -1.34 -18.94
CA SER A 737 12.67 0.10 -18.65
C SER A 737 12.93 0.99 -19.88
N ASN A 738 13.32 0.40 -21.01
CA ASN A 738 13.58 1.12 -22.25
C ASN A 738 13.05 0.41 -23.52
N ALA A 739 12.47 -0.78 -23.37
CA ALA A 739 11.99 -1.61 -24.48
C ALA A 739 10.95 -0.92 -25.37
N GLY A 740 10.16 0.03 -24.84
CA GLY A 740 9.18 0.78 -25.62
C GLY A 740 9.81 1.59 -26.77
N SER A 741 11.11 1.89 -26.71
CA SER A 741 11.82 2.63 -27.75
C SER A 741 12.23 1.80 -28.96
N PHE A 742 11.94 0.49 -28.97
CA PHE A 742 12.04 -0.36 -30.16
C PHE A 742 10.77 -0.38 -31.01
N VAL A 743 9.65 0.17 -30.49
CA VAL A 743 8.41 0.33 -31.25
C VAL A 743 8.61 1.39 -32.35
N ASP A 744 8.08 1.14 -33.54
CA ASP A 744 8.09 2.15 -34.60
C ASP A 744 7.14 3.30 -34.25
N PHE A 745 7.71 4.50 -34.06
CA PHE A 745 6.96 5.69 -33.65
C PHE A 745 5.99 6.19 -34.72
N MET A 746 6.14 5.75 -35.98
CA MET A 746 5.22 6.10 -37.06
C MET A 746 3.87 5.38 -36.98
N ASP A 747 3.79 4.25 -36.27
CA ASP A 747 2.55 3.50 -36.05
C ASP A 747 1.84 3.86 -34.73
N MET A 748 2.32 4.90 -34.04
CA MET A 748 1.75 5.43 -32.79
C MET A 748 0.98 6.73 -33.03
N SER A 749 -0.26 6.81 -32.53
CA SER A 749 -0.93 8.11 -32.32
C SER A 749 -0.42 8.71 -31.00
N TRP A 750 0.51 9.67 -31.06
CA TRP A 750 1.03 10.33 -29.86
C TRP A 750 0.02 11.26 -29.18
N THR A 751 -1.04 11.65 -29.90
CA THR A 751 -2.17 12.39 -29.33
C THR A 751 -3.02 11.50 -28.42
N ASP A 752 -3.32 10.28 -28.86
CA ASP A 752 -4.18 9.34 -28.13
C ASP A 752 -3.39 8.34 -27.28
N GLY A 753 -2.08 8.28 -27.47
CA GLY A 753 -1.16 7.29 -26.90
C GLY A 753 -1.35 5.87 -27.44
N GLU A 754 -2.15 5.65 -28.48
CA GLU A 754 -2.56 4.31 -28.92
C GLU A 754 -1.78 3.84 -30.15
N HIS A 755 -1.39 2.56 -30.18
CA HIS A 755 -0.78 1.93 -31.35
C HIS A 755 -1.82 1.63 -32.42
N LYS A 756 -1.45 1.67 -33.71
CA LYS A 756 -2.34 1.43 -34.86
C LYS A 756 -3.14 0.11 -34.80
N LYS A 757 -2.53 -0.95 -34.25
CA LYS A 757 -3.18 -2.25 -34.01
C LYS A 757 -4.13 -2.28 -32.80
N LYS A 758 -4.16 -1.23 -31.99
CA LYS A 758 -5.04 -1.07 -30.80
C LYS A 758 -4.87 -2.13 -29.71
N TYR A 759 -3.79 -2.91 -29.72
CA TYR A 759 -3.49 -3.83 -28.62
C TYR A 759 -2.93 -3.12 -27.39
N MET A 760 -2.19 -2.02 -27.59
CA MET A 760 -1.49 -1.33 -26.52
C MET A 760 -1.69 0.17 -26.58
N LYS A 761 -1.66 0.78 -25.39
CA LYS A 761 -1.74 2.21 -25.18
C LYS A 761 -0.66 2.66 -24.21
N VAL A 762 -0.06 3.80 -24.51
CA VAL A 762 0.88 4.50 -23.64
C VAL A 762 0.10 5.33 -22.64
N HIS A 763 0.39 5.10 -21.37
CA HIS A 763 -0.12 5.89 -20.27
C HIS A 763 1.02 6.63 -19.58
N MET A 764 0.71 7.84 -19.11
CA MET A 764 1.61 8.59 -18.25
C MET A 764 1.91 7.78 -16.99
N HIS A 765 3.10 7.97 -16.45
CA HIS A 765 3.55 7.35 -15.21
C HIS A 765 3.99 8.45 -14.26
N PHE A 766 3.51 8.41 -13.03
CA PHE A 766 3.97 9.30 -11.99
C PHE A 766 4.49 8.49 -10.82
N THR A 767 5.64 8.89 -10.32
CA THR A 767 6.24 8.33 -9.12
C THR A 767 6.09 9.35 -8.01
N TRP A 768 5.43 8.98 -6.91
CA TRP A 768 5.50 9.78 -5.70
C TRP A 768 6.84 9.54 -5.05
N VAL A 769 7.58 10.60 -4.74
CA VAL A 769 8.87 10.49 -4.07
C VAL A 769 8.86 11.35 -2.83
N HIS A 770 9.13 10.73 -1.69
CA HIS A 770 9.49 11.44 -0.47
C HIS A 770 10.92 11.96 -0.64
N ASN A 771 11.06 13.25 -0.93
CA ASN A 771 12.37 13.87 -1.05
C ASN A 771 12.62 14.74 0.19
N ALA A 772 13.61 14.36 1.00
CA ALA A 772 14.01 15.11 2.19
C ALA A 772 14.39 16.59 1.91
N ALA A 773 14.68 16.94 0.65
CA ALA A 773 14.98 18.31 0.24
C ALA A 773 13.79 19.06 -0.39
N GLN A 774 12.88 18.38 -1.11
CA GLN A 774 11.83 18.99 -1.97
C GLN A 774 10.41 18.86 -1.40
N GLY A 775 10.23 18.08 -0.33
CA GLY A 775 8.92 17.67 0.15
C GLY A 775 8.31 16.56 -0.71
N ASP A 776 7.12 16.15 -0.32
CA ASP A 776 6.37 15.08 -0.99
C ASP A 776 5.93 15.54 -2.38
N SER A 777 6.46 14.88 -3.41
CA SER A 777 6.23 15.29 -4.80
C SER A 777 5.88 14.13 -5.71
N LEU A 778 4.97 14.41 -6.63
CA LEU A 778 4.56 13.56 -7.73
C LEU A 778 5.43 13.89 -8.95
N THR A 779 6.46 13.07 -9.18
CA THR A 779 7.41 13.24 -10.27
C THR A 779 6.97 12.46 -11.51
N PRO A 780 7.09 13.04 -12.72
CA PRO A 780 6.90 12.31 -13.96
C PRO A 780 7.92 11.17 -14.10
N GLY A 781 7.42 9.97 -14.37
CA GLY A 781 8.18 8.78 -14.70
C GLY A 781 8.20 8.51 -16.20
N LYS A 782 8.79 7.38 -16.58
CA LYS A 782 8.77 6.92 -17.98
C LYS A 782 7.36 6.42 -18.32
N PRO A 783 6.71 6.91 -19.40
CA PRO A 783 5.42 6.38 -19.82
C PRO A 783 5.45 4.86 -19.99
N ARG A 784 4.32 4.22 -19.70
CA ARG A 784 4.19 2.76 -19.71
C ARG A 784 3.25 2.32 -20.80
N PHE A 785 3.59 1.24 -21.48
CA PHE A 785 2.68 0.54 -22.40
C PHE A 785 1.83 -0.46 -21.62
N LEU A 786 0.51 -0.37 -21.74
CA LEU A 786 -0.43 -1.33 -21.18
C LEU A 786 -1.33 -1.86 -22.29
N LEU A 787 -1.89 -3.07 -22.08
CA LEU A 787 -2.90 -3.60 -22.98
C LEU A 787 -4.18 -2.78 -22.90
N THR A 788 -4.86 -2.63 -24.03
CA THR A 788 -6.18 -1.98 -24.08
C THR A 788 -7.31 -2.90 -23.58
N LYS A 789 -7.09 -4.22 -23.60
CA LYS A 789 -8.02 -5.25 -23.12
C LYS A 789 -7.27 -6.46 -22.53
N PRO A 790 -7.86 -7.21 -21.59
CA PRO A 790 -7.27 -8.46 -21.11
C PRO A 790 -7.14 -9.49 -22.25
N ARG A 791 -5.99 -10.17 -22.34
CA ARG A 791 -5.70 -11.13 -23.40
C ARG A 791 -5.32 -12.50 -22.86
N ARG A 792 -5.84 -13.56 -23.50
CA ARG A 792 -5.49 -14.94 -23.16
C ARG A 792 -4.18 -15.34 -23.84
N LEU A 793 -3.29 -15.93 -23.07
CA LEU A 793 -2.00 -16.47 -23.49
C LEU A 793 -2.00 -18.00 -23.40
N GLN A 794 -1.37 -18.65 -24.37
CA GLN A 794 -1.08 -20.08 -24.39
C GLN A 794 0.43 -20.27 -24.38
N GLY A 795 0.94 -21.05 -23.43
CA GLY A 795 2.36 -21.30 -23.22
C GLY A 795 3.05 -21.81 -24.49
N GLY A 796 4.21 -21.24 -24.78
CA GLY A 796 5.04 -21.56 -25.95
C GLY A 796 4.69 -20.76 -27.21
N ARG A 797 3.54 -20.07 -27.28
CA ARG A 797 3.15 -19.28 -28.45
C ARG A 797 3.68 -17.86 -28.40
N CYS A 798 3.78 -17.23 -29.58
CA CYS A 798 4.15 -15.82 -29.72
C CYS A 798 2.99 -15.01 -30.29
N TYR A 799 2.76 -13.81 -29.78
CA TYR A 799 1.65 -12.94 -30.20
C TYR A 799 2.17 -11.59 -30.67
N LYS A 800 1.89 -11.23 -31.93
CA LYS A 800 2.35 -9.97 -32.54
C LYS A 800 1.51 -8.80 -32.04
N LEU A 801 2.17 -7.82 -31.46
CA LEU A 801 1.55 -6.63 -30.88
C LEU A 801 1.72 -5.37 -31.74
N THR A 802 2.82 -5.26 -32.49
CA THR A 802 3.05 -4.18 -33.47
C THR A 802 3.11 -4.68 -34.90
#